data_AF-A0A6I3MLZ7-F1
#
_entry.id   AF-A0A6I3MLZ7-F1
#
_cell.length_a   1.000
_cell.length_b   1.000
_cell.length_c   1.000
_cell.angle_alpha   90.00
_cell.angle_beta   90.00
_cell.angle_gamma   90.00
#
_symmetry.space_group_name_H-M   'P 1'
#
loop_
_entity.id
_entity.type
_entity.pdbx_description
1 polymer ?
#
loop_
_entity_poly.entity_id
_entity_poly.type
_entity_poly.pdbx_seq_one_letter_code
_entity_poly.pdbx_strand_id
1 'polypeptide(L)'
;MYTLPKIERFNQDVLSKYHIYNSVFITLPFDSIDNTGVLLPLFTETCETGFKKQETPKEIFDFFSNKYLNDASETEKIDLMFRFIQYIERQIVLFDAIEDAAFPEVNNMEGRGSLRDIKEKSDAKEKDDELIEFLENFNVRTVLTAHPTQFYPGPVLGIINDLTEAIRLNDLLKIKQLLAQLGKTPFIQNEKPNPYDEAVSLIWYLENVFYATSGEIVHYLQKNVLQGNAIQNQLIKLGFWPGGDRDGNPFVTTEITLKVAERLRTSILKCYYVEMRNLKRKLTFSGVDTLVSELEHKLYRSVFYSKGEIYITLDELLSQLNKIRSIIIEKHQSLYLDELEALLVKINLFGFHFATLDIRQNSKIHDAVFNDVVNYYLKSGSDIFPENYFELSEAEKLVVLSKVKGNLNADDFNDEITKSTLESVQAIKTIQERNGEFGANRYIISNNESALNVMETFAMIRLNNWENPTVDIIPLFESVDDLQKAHEVMEQLYTNPEYSKHLKARGNKQTIMLGFSDGTKDGGYLMANWSIYQAKIALTEISRQYGIKAIFFDGRGGPPARGGGKTHKFYASLGPKIENNEIQITVQGQTISSNFGTLDSCRYNIENLLTAGVTNQVFSKGQNELSAEETGILTQLADLGYDKYLSFKNHPKFIPYLEKMSTLKYYSKTNIGSRPSKRSKSEQLDFADLRAIPFVGSWSQLKQNVPGFFGVGSALKHFEDTNQWDKVHDLYHNSLFFKTLLENSMMSLAKSFFPLTAYMRKDPEFGEFWQIIYDEFLETKRLLLKIADHKSLMENYPDGIASIQIRERIVLPLLTIQQYALLRINELNKENSGNEELIKVYEKIVTRSLFGNTNASRNSA
;
A
#
# COMPACT_ATOMS: atom_id res chain seq x y z
N MET A 1 32.23 20.50 -8.19
CA MET A 1 32.37 19.16 -7.58
C MET A 1 31.47 18.21 -8.35
N TYR A 2 31.99 17.07 -8.79
CA TYR A 2 31.18 16.05 -9.46
C TYR A 2 30.28 15.36 -8.43
N THR A 3 29.00 15.13 -8.76
CA THR A 3 28.10 14.33 -7.93
C THR A 3 28.57 12.87 -7.97
N LEU A 4 28.79 12.27 -6.81
CA LEU A 4 29.23 10.87 -6.73
C LEU A 4 28.14 9.91 -7.28
N PRO A 5 28.54 8.76 -7.88
CA PRO A 5 27.61 7.70 -8.22
C PRO A 5 26.69 7.31 -7.06
N LYS A 6 25.47 6.87 -7.36
CA LYS A 6 24.46 6.54 -6.34
C LYS A 6 24.94 5.51 -5.32
N ILE A 7 25.70 4.50 -5.76
CA ILE A 7 26.29 3.48 -4.90
C ILE A 7 27.35 4.05 -3.95
N GLU A 8 28.15 5.03 -4.38
CA GLU A 8 29.15 5.66 -3.51
C GLU A 8 28.50 6.49 -2.41
N ARG A 9 27.44 7.23 -2.76
CA ARG A 9 26.61 7.96 -1.78
C ARG A 9 25.96 6.99 -0.77
N PHE A 10 25.42 5.87 -1.24
CA PHE A 10 24.92 4.82 -0.35
C PHE A 10 26.01 4.30 0.61
N ASN A 11 27.20 3.99 0.10
CA ASN A 11 28.29 3.48 0.92
C ASN A 11 28.76 4.50 1.97
N GLN A 12 28.82 5.78 1.62
CA GLN A 12 29.24 6.86 2.51
C GLN A 12 28.17 7.20 3.55
N ASP A 13 26.93 7.41 3.12
CA ASP A 13 25.88 7.98 3.97
C ASP A 13 25.00 6.95 4.66
N VAL A 14 24.93 5.72 4.13
CA VAL A 14 24.15 4.63 4.73
C VAL A 14 25.05 3.59 5.37
N LEU A 15 25.87 2.89 4.58
CA LEU A 15 26.62 1.73 5.06
C LEU A 15 27.63 2.10 6.16
N SER A 16 28.41 3.16 5.94
CA SER A 16 29.42 3.60 6.91
C SER A 16 28.77 4.07 8.22
N LYS A 17 27.69 4.85 8.14
CA LYS A 17 26.94 5.30 9.33
C LYS A 17 26.31 4.11 10.07
N TYR A 18 25.77 3.13 9.35
CA TYR A 18 25.25 1.91 9.96
C TYR A 18 26.33 1.17 10.75
N HIS A 19 27.52 0.98 10.20
CA HIS A 19 28.61 0.33 10.93
C HIS A 19 29.01 1.11 12.20
N ILE A 20 29.11 2.43 12.12
CA ILE A 20 29.45 3.29 13.26
C ILE A 20 28.38 3.18 14.35
N TYR A 21 27.12 3.44 14.02
CA TYR A 21 26.04 3.48 15.02
C TYR A 21 25.65 2.10 15.52
N ASN A 22 25.79 1.05 14.69
CA ASN A 22 25.61 -0.32 15.14
C ASN A 22 26.70 -0.73 16.15
N SER A 23 27.95 -0.27 15.95
CA SER A 23 29.02 -0.48 16.94
C SER A 23 28.70 0.23 18.25
N VAL A 24 28.20 1.47 18.20
CA VAL A 24 27.72 2.19 19.40
C VAL A 24 26.58 1.41 20.07
N PHE A 25 25.58 0.98 19.31
CA PHE A 25 24.42 0.25 19.81
C PHE A 25 24.82 -1.06 20.52
N ILE A 26 25.73 -1.83 19.93
CA ILE A 26 26.24 -3.09 20.50
C ILE A 26 27.00 -2.88 21.82
N THR A 27 27.59 -1.71 22.03
CA THR A 27 28.33 -1.37 23.26
C THR A 27 27.48 -0.78 24.39
N LEU A 28 26.18 -0.56 24.16
CA LEU A 28 25.30 -0.03 25.20
C LEU A 28 24.99 -1.11 26.26
N PRO A 29 25.00 -0.76 27.56
CA PRO A 29 24.74 -1.71 28.63
C PRO A 29 23.25 -2.07 28.69
N PHE A 30 22.89 -3.23 28.14
CA PHE A 30 21.53 -3.80 28.17
C PHE A 30 21.52 -5.09 29.00
N ASP A 31 21.14 -5.01 30.28
CA ASP A 31 20.95 -6.10 31.25
C ASP A 31 22.08 -7.16 31.38
N SER A 32 22.10 -7.85 32.52
CA SER A 32 23.30 -8.38 33.21
C SER A 32 23.93 -9.67 32.69
N ILE A 33 23.88 -9.97 31.39
CA ILE A 33 24.66 -11.08 30.80
C ILE A 33 25.46 -10.56 29.60
N ASP A 34 26.68 -10.14 29.92
CA ASP A 34 27.72 -9.67 29.00
C ASP A 34 27.96 -10.68 27.86
N ASN A 35 27.92 -10.23 26.60
CA ASN A 35 28.41 -10.85 25.35
C ASN A 35 27.40 -11.06 24.19
N THR A 36 26.10 -10.78 24.32
CA THR A 36 25.16 -10.92 23.16
C THR A 36 25.61 -10.10 21.95
N GLY A 37 26.08 -8.87 22.19
CA GLY A 37 26.62 -7.98 21.17
C GLY A 37 27.86 -8.50 20.44
N VAL A 38 28.63 -9.39 21.08
CA VAL A 38 29.81 -10.06 20.50
C VAL A 38 29.42 -11.36 19.79
N LEU A 39 28.46 -12.10 20.37
CA LEU A 39 28.00 -13.39 19.86
C LEU A 39 27.19 -13.27 18.57
N LEU A 40 26.41 -12.20 18.41
CA LEU A 40 25.55 -12.05 17.22
C LEU A 40 26.35 -11.93 15.91
N PRO A 41 27.40 -11.08 15.79
CA PRO A 41 28.26 -11.07 14.61
C PRO A 41 28.90 -12.44 14.29
N LEU A 42 29.35 -13.17 15.32
CA LEU A 42 29.90 -14.53 15.16
C LEU A 42 28.85 -15.52 14.65
N PHE A 43 27.60 -15.38 15.13
CA PHE A 43 26.49 -16.19 14.65
C PHE A 43 26.16 -15.86 13.20
N THR A 44 26.14 -14.58 12.81
CA THR A 44 25.96 -14.17 11.41
C THR A 44 27.02 -14.80 10.48
N GLU A 45 28.30 -14.75 10.85
CA GLU A 45 29.37 -15.40 10.07
C GLU A 45 29.21 -16.93 10.01
N THR A 46 28.74 -17.53 11.10
CA THR A 46 28.44 -18.97 11.17
C THR A 46 27.29 -19.33 10.23
N CYS A 47 26.21 -18.53 10.18
CA CYS A 47 25.13 -18.68 9.22
C CYS A 47 25.63 -18.58 7.77
N GLU A 48 26.38 -17.52 7.44
CA GLU A 48 26.91 -17.32 6.09
C GLU A 48 27.79 -18.51 5.63
N THR A 49 28.65 -19.01 6.52
CA THR A 49 29.54 -20.13 6.24
C THR A 49 28.78 -21.45 6.13
N GLY A 50 27.84 -21.70 7.05
CA GLY A 50 27.07 -22.93 7.08
C GLY A 50 26.16 -23.09 5.86
N PHE A 51 25.46 -22.02 5.44
CA PHE A 51 24.66 -22.07 4.22
C PHE A 51 25.52 -22.27 2.96
N LYS A 52 26.75 -21.73 2.90
CA LYS A 52 27.70 -22.03 1.81
C LYS A 52 28.09 -23.52 1.77
N LYS A 53 28.13 -24.18 2.93
CA LYS A 53 28.36 -25.63 3.06
C LYS A 53 27.09 -26.48 2.90
N GLN A 54 25.94 -25.84 2.63
CA GLN A 54 24.62 -26.49 2.57
C GLN A 54 24.20 -27.16 3.89
N GLU A 55 24.68 -26.65 5.02
CA GLU A 55 24.22 -27.06 6.35
C GLU A 55 22.78 -26.58 6.58
N THR A 56 22.01 -27.36 7.32
CA THR A 56 20.65 -27.02 7.74
C THR A 56 20.66 -25.92 8.83
N PRO A 57 19.57 -25.14 8.98
CA PRO A 57 19.47 -24.17 10.08
C PRO A 57 19.72 -24.78 11.46
N LYS A 58 19.36 -26.05 11.65
CA LYS A 58 19.64 -26.82 12.86
C LYS A 58 21.13 -27.05 13.08
N GLU A 59 21.82 -27.60 12.07
CA GLU A 59 23.27 -27.84 12.13
C GLU A 59 24.06 -26.55 12.36
N ILE A 60 23.67 -25.45 11.71
CA ILE A 60 24.29 -24.13 11.87
C ILE A 60 24.20 -23.64 13.31
N PHE A 61 22.98 -23.64 13.88
CA PHE A 61 22.78 -23.16 15.25
C PHE A 61 23.43 -24.09 16.27
N ASP A 62 23.33 -25.41 16.08
CA ASP A 62 23.96 -26.38 16.97
C ASP A 62 25.49 -26.24 16.96
N PHE A 63 26.11 -26.11 15.78
CA PHE A 63 27.55 -25.85 15.65
C PHE A 63 27.94 -24.55 16.36
N PHE A 64 27.19 -23.47 16.14
CA PHE A 64 27.42 -22.20 16.84
C PHE A 64 27.33 -22.38 18.36
N SER A 65 26.27 -23.03 18.84
CA SER A 65 26.04 -23.23 20.27
C SER A 65 27.16 -24.06 20.90
N ASN A 66 27.59 -25.16 20.29
CA ASN A 66 28.64 -26.03 20.83
C ASN A 66 30.02 -25.35 20.82
N LYS A 67 30.27 -24.47 19.85
CA LYS A 67 31.56 -23.79 19.71
C LYS A 67 31.71 -22.61 20.68
N TYR A 68 30.63 -21.88 20.94
CA TYR A 68 30.68 -20.60 21.66
C TYR A 68 29.94 -20.62 23.00
N LEU A 69 29.13 -21.64 23.29
CA LEU A 69 28.44 -21.84 24.56
C LEU A 69 28.93 -23.17 25.18
N ASN A 70 29.58 -23.11 26.33
CA ASN A 70 30.16 -24.28 27.00
C ASN A 70 29.05 -25.25 27.47
N ASP A 71 28.70 -26.26 26.66
CA ASP A 71 27.66 -27.25 26.95
C ASP A 71 26.31 -26.65 27.40
N ALA A 72 25.84 -25.63 26.66
CA ALA A 72 24.59 -24.94 26.99
C ALA A 72 23.35 -25.84 26.94
N SER A 73 22.54 -25.73 27.99
CA SER A 73 21.21 -26.34 28.11
C SER A 73 20.23 -25.80 27.05
N GLU A 74 19.12 -26.53 26.81
CA GLU A 74 18.09 -26.10 25.87
C GLU A 74 17.49 -24.73 26.25
N THR A 75 17.34 -24.46 27.55
CA THR A 75 16.89 -23.17 28.07
C THR A 75 17.87 -22.04 27.72
N GLU A 76 19.18 -22.25 27.90
CA GLU A 76 20.19 -21.25 27.56
C GLU A 76 20.24 -20.95 26.05
N LYS A 77 20.06 -21.99 25.22
CA LYS A 77 19.92 -21.83 23.76
C LYS A 77 18.70 -20.99 23.40
N ILE A 78 17.54 -21.29 23.99
CA ILE A 78 16.29 -20.55 23.79
C ILE A 78 16.42 -19.09 24.22
N ASP A 79 17.02 -18.83 25.39
CA ASP A 79 17.23 -17.48 25.90
C ASP A 79 18.15 -16.67 24.97
N LEU A 80 19.20 -17.31 24.43
CA LEU A 80 20.06 -16.68 23.44
C LEU A 80 19.32 -16.33 22.14
N MET A 81 18.46 -17.22 21.64
CA MET A 81 17.63 -16.93 20.47
C MET A 81 16.72 -15.70 20.71
N PHE A 82 16.04 -15.62 21.86
CA PHE A 82 15.23 -14.45 22.18
C PHE A 82 16.05 -13.16 22.25
N ARG A 83 17.26 -13.22 22.81
CA ARG A 83 18.19 -12.07 22.81
C ARG A 83 18.60 -11.69 21.38
N PHE A 84 18.99 -12.64 20.54
CA PHE A 84 19.32 -12.37 19.13
C PHE A 84 18.15 -11.73 18.39
N ILE A 85 16.93 -12.25 18.56
CA ILE A 85 15.73 -11.66 17.96
C ILE A 85 15.57 -10.19 18.37
N GLN A 86 15.68 -9.89 19.67
CA GLN A 86 15.57 -8.52 20.18
C GLN A 86 16.62 -7.59 19.60
N TYR A 87 17.89 -8.02 19.53
CA TYR A 87 18.97 -7.20 18.97
C TYR A 87 18.76 -6.96 17.48
N ILE A 88 18.41 -7.99 16.70
CA ILE A 88 18.18 -7.87 15.26
C ILE A 88 17.00 -6.95 14.97
N GLU A 89 15.90 -7.05 15.71
CA GLU A 89 14.75 -6.12 15.61
C GLU A 89 15.19 -4.65 15.69
N ARG A 90 16.15 -4.33 16.58
CA ARG A 90 16.66 -2.97 16.81
C ARG A 90 17.68 -2.55 15.75
N GLN A 91 18.46 -3.50 15.22
CA GLN A 91 19.34 -3.24 14.07
C GLN A 91 18.55 -2.85 12.82
N ILE A 92 17.38 -3.47 12.60
CA ILE A 92 16.49 -3.13 11.49
C ILE A 92 15.99 -1.69 11.64
N VAL A 93 15.52 -1.31 12.83
CA VAL A 93 15.09 0.06 13.15
C VAL A 93 16.20 1.08 12.92
N LEU A 94 17.40 0.79 13.41
CA LEU A 94 18.56 1.65 13.18
C LEU A 94 18.87 1.81 11.69
N PHE A 95 18.86 0.71 10.94
CA PHE A 95 19.11 0.76 9.50
C PHE A 95 18.03 1.56 8.76
N ASP A 96 16.76 1.39 9.12
CA ASP A 96 15.65 2.18 8.58
C ASP A 96 15.85 3.68 8.84
N ALA A 97 16.17 4.09 10.08
CA ALA A 97 16.39 5.49 10.42
C ALA A 97 17.58 6.12 9.67
N ILE A 98 18.64 5.34 9.42
CA ILE A 98 19.81 5.80 8.66
C ILE A 98 19.45 5.98 7.17
N GLU A 99 18.76 5.02 6.56
CA GLU A 99 18.31 5.15 5.17
C GLU A 99 17.38 6.35 4.99
N ASP A 100 16.46 6.57 5.93
CA ASP A 100 15.53 7.69 5.90
C ASP A 100 16.26 9.04 6.08
N ALA A 101 17.31 9.07 6.91
CA ALA A 101 18.14 10.27 7.11
C ALA A 101 19.00 10.59 5.88
N ALA A 102 19.53 9.56 5.22
CA ALA A 102 20.37 9.66 4.03
C ALA A 102 19.57 9.75 2.72
N PHE A 103 18.24 9.63 2.77
CA PHE A 103 17.38 9.59 1.58
C PHE A 103 17.66 10.71 0.55
N PRO A 104 17.72 12.01 0.93
CA PRO A 104 17.98 13.09 -0.03
C PRO A 104 19.42 13.08 -0.58
N GLU A 105 20.38 12.49 0.14
CA GLU A 105 21.76 12.36 -0.32
C GLU A 105 21.93 11.19 -1.30
N VAL A 106 21.24 10.08 -1.06
CA VAL A 106 21.30 8.89 -1.93
C VAL A 106 20.48 9.10 -3.20
N ASN A 107 19.30 9.72 -3.11
CA ASN A 107 18.43 9.96 -4.25
C ASN A 107 18.72 11.31 -4.91
N ASN A 108 18.47 11.42 -6.21
CA ASN A 108 18.58 12.71 -6.88
C ASN A 108 17.22 13.42 -6.79
N MET A 109 17.05 14.25 -5.76
CA MET A 109 15.79 14.97 -5.48
C MET A 109 15.41 15.98 -6.57
N GLU A 110 16.37 16.44 -7.35
CA GLU A 110 16.19 17.43 -8.43
C GLU A 110 16.43 16.81 -9.82
N GLY A 111 16.53 15.47 -9.90
CA GLY A 111 16.85 14.75 -11.12
C GLY A 111 15.63 14.24 -11.87
N ARG A 112 15.84 13.22 -12.72
CA ARG A 112 14.78 12.53 -13.45
C ARG A 112 13.64 12.10 -12.52
N GLY A 113 12.42 12.48 -12.88
CA GLY A 113 11.22 12.20 -12.10
C GLY A 113 10.86 13.28 -11.07
N SER A 114 11.63 14.37 -10.98
CA SER A 114 11.31 15.55 -10.17
C SER A 114 10.48 16.57 -10.93
N LEU A 115 9.82 17.49 -10.21
CA LEU A 115 9.11 18.61 -10.83
C LEU A 115 10.02 19.56 -11.60
N ARG A 116 11.29 19.67 -11.17
CA ARG A 116 12.27 20.49 -11.87
C ARG A 116 12.65 19.91 -13.22
N ASP A 117 12.88 18.60 -13.28
CA ASP A 117 13.20 17.87 -14.53
C ASP A 117 12.09 18.03 -15.57
N ILE A 118 10.81 17.90 -15.18
CA ILE A 118 9.71 18.08 -16.14
C ILE A 118 9.58 19.53 -16.62
N LYS A 119 9.85 20.52 -15.76
CA LYS A 119 9.83 21.93 -16.14
C LYS A 119 10.95 22.21 -17.15
N GLU A 120 12.20 21.90 -16.80
CA GLU A 120 13.35 22.13 -17.68
C GLU A 120 13.21 21.39 -19.02
N LYS A 121 12.66 20.16 -19.00
CA LYS A 121 12.38 19.38 -20.22
C LYS A 121 11.23 19.95 -21.05
N SER A 122 10.23 20.55 -20.40
CA SER A 122 9.13 21.24 -21.06
C SER A 122 9.63 22.49 -21.76
N ASP A 123 10.38 23.34 -21.04
CA ASP A 123 11.01 24.56 -21.58
C ASP A 123 11.89 24.19 -22.80
N ALA A 124 12.75 23.18 -22.67
CA ALA A 124 13.69 22.77 -23.72
C ALA A 124 13.02 22.14 -24.95
N LYS A 125 11.79 21.62 -24.81
CA LYS A 125 11.00 21.03 -25.91
C LYS A 125 9.88 21.94 -26.40
N GLU A 126 9.76 23.16 -25.86
CA GLU A 126 8.69 24.11 -26.17
C GLU A 126 7.28 23.51 -25.92
N LYS A 127 7.09 22.84 -24.77
CA LYS A 127 5.85 22.12 -24.41
C LYS A 127 5.12 22.67 -23.18
N ASP A 128 5.38 23.92 -22.81
CA ASP A 128 4.87 24.50 -21.57
C ASP A 128 3.34 24.56 -21.53
N ASP A 129 2.70 24.96 -22.64
CA ASP A 129 1.24 24.99 -22.73
C ASP A 129 0.63 23.58 -22.62
N GLU A 130 1.24 22.57 -23.26
CA GLU A 130 0.81 21.16 -23.13
C GLU A 130 0.95 20.65 -21.69
N LEU A 131 2.03 21.04 -21.00
CA LEU A 131 2.25 20.69 -19.60
C LEU A 131 1.19 21.33 -18.69
N ILE A 132 0.90 22.62 -18.90
CA ILE A 132 -0.10 23.36 -18.14
C ILE A 132 -1.49 22.73 -18.33
N GLU A 133 -1.90 22.52 -19.59
CA GLU A 133 -3.20 21.90 -19.92
C GLU A 133 -3.33 20.49 -19.30
N PHE A 134 -2.24 19.72 -19.31
CA PHE A 134 -2.22 18.40 -18.67
C PHE A 134 -2.40 18.51 -17.15
N LEU A 135 -1.65 19.38 -16.48
CA LEU A 135 -1.75 19.57 -15.02
C LEU A 135 -3.13 20.08 -14.58
N GLU A 136 -3.82 20.87 -15.41
CA GLU A 136 -5.19 21.30 -15.13
C GLU A 136 -6.20 20.15 -15.14
N ASN A 137 -5.90 19.04 -15.81
CA ASN A 137 -6.83 17.91 -15.96
C ASN A 137 -6.35 16.61 -15.30
N PHE A 138 -5.11 16.58 -14.84
CA PHE A 138 -4.48 15.41 -14.24
C PHE A 138 -4.46 15.47 -12.72
N ASN A 139 -4.59 14.34 -12.03
CA ASN A 139 -4.37 14.31 -10.60
C ASN A 139 -3.88 12.94 -10.09
N VAL A 140 -3.22 12.97 -8.93
CA VAL A 140 -2.72 11.80 -8.24
C VAL A 140 -3.49 11.65 -6.94
N ARG A 141 -4.04 10.46 -6.70
CA ARG A 141 -4.67 10.09 -5.45
C ARG A 141 -3.88 8.99 -4.73
N THR A 142 -3.36 9.30 -3.55
CA THR A 142 -2.76 8.31 -2.65
C THR A 142 -3.74 7.96 -1.54
N VAL A 143 -4.14 6.69 -1.47
CA VAL A 143 -5.11 6.18 -0.50
C VAL A 143 -4.39 5.44 0.61
N LEU A 144 -4.35 6.02 1.82
CA LEU A 144 -3.69 5.40 2.97
C LEU A 144 -4.55 4.25 3.49
N THR A 145 -3.91 3.11 3.73
CA THR A 145 -4.59 1.91 4.22
C THR A 145 -3.96 1.42 5.53
N ALA A 146 -4.81 1.07 6.51
CA ALA A 146 -4.36 0.33 7.67
C ALA A 146 -3.89 -1.04 7.20
N HIS A 147 -2.72 -1.45 7.66
CA HIS A 147 -2.14 -2.73 7.28
C HIS A 147 -1.55 -3.45 8.50
N PRO A 148 -1.91 -4.72 8.71
CA PRO A 148 -1.42 -5.54 9.83
C PRO A 148 0.00 -6.05 9.60
N THR A 149 0.87 -5.36 8.86
CA THR A 149 2.27 -5.81 8.62
C THR A 149 3.31 -4.78 9.01
N GLN A 150 2.92 -3.58 9.43
CA GLN A 150 3.83 -2.70 10.13
C GLN A 150 3.83 -3.11 11.60
N PHE A 151 4.85 -3.88 11.97
CA PHE A 151 4.94 -4.51 13.27
C PHE A 151 5.57 -3.61 14.34
N TYR A 152 5.92 -2.36 14.00
CA TYR A 152 6.44 -1.40 14.97
C TYR A 152 5.29 -0.77 15.77
N PRO A 153 5.33 -0.85 17.11
CA PRO A 153 4.38 -0.11 17.92
C PRO A 153 4.67 1.40 17.86
N GLY A 154 3.65 2.23 18.10
CA GLY A 154 3.76 3.69 18.06
C GLY A 154 4.99 4.28 18.78
N PRO A 155 5.37 3.83 19.99
CA PRO A 155 6.58 4.28 20.66
C PRO A 155 7.88 4.05 19.85
N VAL A 156 7.98 2.94 19.11
CA VAL A 156 9.14 2.65 18.26
C VAL A 156 9.15 3.57 17.03
N LEU A 157 7.99 3.88 16.44
CA LEU A 157 7.89 4.84 15.35
C LEU A 157 8.34 6.25 15.77
N GLY A 158 7.96 6.69 16.98
CA GLY A 158 8.44 7.95 17.54
C GLY A 158 9.97 7.98 17.69
N ILE A 159 10.56 6.88 18.17
CA ILE A 159 12.02 6.76 18.28
C ILE A 159 12.69 6.76 16.89
N ILE A 160 12.12 6.09 15.89
CA ILE A 160 12.63 6.13 14.50
C ILE A 160 12.69 7.56 14.00
N ASN A 161 11.60 8.31 14.13
CA ASN A 161 11.54 9.69 13.67
C ASN A 161 12.61 10.57 14.34
N ASP A 162 12.69 10.52 15.67
CA ASP A 162 13.68 11.30 16.44
C ASP A 162 15.12 10.87 16.10
N LEU A 163 15.33 9.58 15.84
CA LEU A 163 16.64 9.03 15.50
C LEU A 163 17.07 9.47 14.10
N THR A 164 16.15 9.44 13.14
CA THR A 164 16.35 9.96 11.78
C THR A 164 16.77 11.43 11.81
N GLU A 165 16.08 12.26 12.58
CA GLU A 165 16.43 13.69 12.74
C GLU A 165 17.81 13.85 13.40
N ALA A 166 18.08 13.13 14.49
CA ALA A 166 19.37 13.20 15.17
C ALA A 166 20.54 12.75 14.28
N ILE A 167 20.34 11.71 13.44
CA ILE A 167 21.32 11.26 12.43
C ILE A 167 21.54 12.34 11.38
N ARG A 168 20.47 12.99 10.91
CA ARG A 168 20.56 14.07 9.91
C ARG A 168 21.34 15.27 10.45
N LEU A 169 21.14 15.62 11.72
CA LEU A 169 21.85 16.71 12.40
C LEU A 169 23.24 16.30 12.93
N ASN A 170 23.63 15.03 12.79
CA ASN A 170 24.83 14.44 13.38
C ASN A 170 24.94 14.65 14.90
N ASP A 171 23.82 14.63 15.63
CA ASP A 171 23.79 14.78 17.09
C ASP A 171 24.10 13.44 17.78
N LEU A 172 25.39 13.15 17.96
CA LEU A 172 25.87 11.91 18.57
C LEU A 172 25.32 11.65 19.98
N LEU A 173 25.11 12.71 20.78
CA LEU A 173 24.60 12.56 22.15
C LEU A 173 23.13 12.11 22.11
N LYS A 174 22.32 12.77 21.28
CA LYS A 174 20.91 12.41 21.09
C LYS A 174 20.76 11.03 20.45
N ILE A 175 21.58 10.69 19.46
CA ILE A 175 21.62 9.34 18.85
C ILE A 175 21.89 8.28 19.92
N LYS A 176 22.93 8.46 20.76
CA LYS A 176 23.24 7.50 21.83
C LYS A 176 22.07 7.35 22.83
N GLN A 177 21.42 8.45 23.19
CA GLN A 177 20.26 8.44 24.08
C GLN A 177 19.08 7.69 23.46
N LEU A 178 18.77 7.95 22.19
CA LEU A 178 17.68 7.30 21.46
C LEU A 178 17.94 5.82 21.22
N LEU A 179 19.19 5.42 20.93
CA LEU A 179 19.58 4.01 20.85
C LEU A 179 19.42 3.28 22.19
N ALA A 180 19.76 3.93 23.30
CA ALA A 180 19.54 3.37 24.64
C ALA A 180 18.04 3.25 24.97
N GLN A 181 17.24 4.25 24.58
CA GLN A 181 15.78 4.19 24.69
C GLN A 181 15.20 3.05 23.84
N LEU A 182 15.66 2.92 22.60
CA LEU A 182 15.24 1.86 21.67
C LEU A 182 15.51 0.47 22.25
N GLY A 183 16.69 0.27 22.83
CA GLY A 183 17.03 -1.01 23.46
C GLY A 183 16.05 -1.43 24.56
N LYS A 184 15.57 -0.47 25.36
CA LYS A 184 14.62 -0.69 26.47
C LYS A 184 13.14 -0.69 26.04
N THR A 185 12.85 -0.30 24.81
CA THR A 185 11.46 -0.16 24.35
C THR A 185 10.90 -1.52 23.88
N PRO A 186 9.71 -1.94 24.33
CA PRO A 186 9.07 -3.16 23.84
C PRO A 186 8.63 -3.04 22.37
N PHE A 187 8.79 -4.12 21.62
CA PHE A 187 8.39 -4.21 20.20
C PHE A 187 7.04 -4.94 20.00
N ILE A 188 6.32 -5.24 21.08
CA ILE A 188 5.06 -5.99 21.05
C ILE A 188 3.97 -5.19 21.75
N GLN A 189 2.78 -5.21 21.15
CA GLN A 189 1.55 -4.84 21.83
C GLN A 189 0.87 -6.09 22.38
N ASN A 190 0.53 -6.06 23.66
CA ASN A 190 -0.16 -7.18 24.32
C ASN A 190 -1.64 -7.25 23.90
N GLU A 191 -2.23 -6.11 23.54
CA GLU A 191 -3.62 -5.98 23.12
C GLU A 191 -3.70 -5.72 21.61
N LYS A 192 -4.77 -6.20 20.97
CA LYS A 192 -5.01 -5.90 19.55
C LYS A 192 -5.40 -4.42 19.41
N PRO A 193 -4.85 -3.70 18.41
CA PRO A 193 -5.21 -2.31 18.19
C PRO A 193 -6.68 -2.20 17.78
N ASN A 194 -7.35 -1.18 18.31
CA ASN A 194 -8.68 -0.78 17.87
C ASN A 194 -8.56 -0.11 16.48
N PRO A 195 -9.49 -0.34 15.53
CA PRO A 195 -9.48 0.37 14.23
C PRO A 195 -9.33 1.90 14.34
N TYR A 196 -9.83 2.52 15.42
CA TYR A 196 -9.64 3.95 15.66
C TYR A 196 -8.18 4.31 15.94
N ASP A 197 -7.44 3.49 16.69
CA ASP A 197 -6.02 3.74 16.98
C ASP A 197 -5.17 3.59 15.72
N GLU A 198 -5.49 2.62 14.86
CA GLU A 198 -4.88 2.47 13.53
C GLU A 198 -5.09 3.74 12.69
N ALA A 199 -6.31 4.30 12.71
CA ALA A 199 -6.60 5.55 12.03
C ALA A 199 -5.79 6.73 12.60
N VAL A 200 -5.75 6.89 13.93
CA VAL A 200 -4.96 7.95 14.59
C VAL A 200 -3.47 7.87 14.21
N SER A 201 -2.90 6.66 14.16
CA SER A 201 -1.51 6.47 13.76
C SER A 201 -1.25 6.90 12.31
N LEU A 202 -2.19 6.69 11.39
CA LEU A 202 -2.03 7.10 10.00
C LEU A 202 -2.32 8.58 9.77
N ILE A 203 -3.21 9.17 10.58
CA ILE A 203 -3.44 10.63 10.61
C ILE A 203 -2.18 11.39 11.02
N TRP A 204 -1.28 10.78 11.81
CA TRP A 204 0.02 11.38 12.10
C TRP A 204 0.85 11.66 10.83
N TYR A 205 0.89 10.74 9.86
CA TYR A 205 1.58 10.96 8.59
C TYR A 205 0.88 12.04 7.75
N LEU A 206 -0.45 12.12 7.83
CA LEU A 206 -1.19 13.22 7.20
C LEU A 206 -0.74 14.57 7.78
N GLU A 207 -0.77 14.71 9.11
CA GLU A 207 -0.40 15.95 9.83
C GLU A 207 1.06 16.36 9.59
N ASN A 208 2.01 15.42 9.67
CA ASN A 208 3.44 15.74 9.75
C ASN A 208 4.20 15.59 8.43
N VAL A 209 3.64 14.86 7.45
CA VAL A 209 4.34 14.57 6.19
C VAL A 209 3.54 15.04 4.98
N PHE A 210 2.36 14.48 4.75
CA PHE A 210 1.58 14.76 3.54
C PHE A 210 1.09 16.20 3.46
N TYR A 211 0.70 16.80 4.60
CA TYR A 211 0.22 18.19 4.65
C TYR A 211 1.26 19.19 4.14
N ALA A 212 2.50 19.09 4.65
CA ALA A 212 3.60 19.94 4.21
C ALA A 212 4.00 19.62 2.76
N THR A 213 4.32 18.36 2.48
CA THR A 213 4.82 17.91 1.18
C THR A 213 3.88 18.24 0.03
N SER A 214 2.59 17.89 0.15
CA SER A 214 1.64 18.09 -0.95
C SER A 214 1.37 19.58 -1.18
N GLY A 215 1.33 20.38 -0.09
CA GLY A 215 1.20 21.83 -0.18
C GLY A 215 2.41 22.47 -0.89
N GLU A 216 3.63 22.05 -0.55
CA GLU A 216 4.86 22.54 -1.18
C GLU A 216 4.97 22.18 -2.66
N ILE A 217 4.60 20.95 -3.03
CA ILE A 217 4.58 20.49 -4.43
C ILE A 217 3.62 21.36 -5.27
N VAL A 218 2.38 21.55 -4.80
CA VAL A 218 1.38 22.34 -5.54
C VAL A 218 1.77 23.82 -5.58
N HIS A 219 2.29 24.38 -4.49
CA HIS A 219 2.79 25.76 -4.45
C HIS A 219 3.96 25.96 -5.41
N TYR A 220 4.90 25.00 -5.48
CA TYR A 220 6.00 25.03 -6.44
C TYR A 220 5.48 25.04 -7.89
N LEU A 221 4.52 24.18 -8.23
CA LEU A 221 3.93 24.13 -9.57
C LEU A 221 3.21 25.42 -9.93
N GLN A 222 2.41 25.95 -9.01
CA GLN A 222 1.71 27.23 -9.20
C GLN A 222 2.70 28.37 -9.51
N LYS A 223 3.81 28.43 -8.77
CA LYS A 223 4.81 29.49 -8.91
C LYS A 223 5.69 29.33 -10.15
N ASN A 224 6.20 28.12 -10.39
CA ASN A 224 7.29 27.90 -11.36
C ASN A 224 6.82 27.34 -12.69
N VAL A 225 5.63 26.75 -12.77
CA VAL A 225 5.06 26.19 -14.02
C VAL A 225 3.88 27.04 -14.49
N LEU A 226 2.95 27.39 -13.59
CA LEU A 226 1.73 28.13 -13.93
C LEU A 226 1.87 29.66 -13.85
N GLN A 227 3.09 30.17 -13.67
CA GLN A 227 3.40 31.61 -13.65
C GLN A 227 2.57 32.41 -12.62
N GLY A 228 2.21 31.77 -11.50
CA GLY A 228 1.43 32.36 -10.42
C GLY A 228 -0.08 32.20 -10.55
N ASN A 229 -0.59 31.64 -11.66
CA ASN A 229 -2.01 31.37 -11.84
C ASN A 229 -2.46 30.22 -10.92
N ALA A 230 -3.60 30.41 -10.25
CA ALA A 230 -4.15 29.41 -9.35
C ALA A 230 -4.58 28.14 -10.11
N ILE A 231 -4.19 26.98 -9.58
CA ILE A 231 -4.60 25.69 -10.13
C ILE A 231 -6.07 25.47 -9.78
N GLN A 232 -6.93 25.35 -10.78
CA GLN A 232 -8.37 25.09 -10.55
C GLN A 232 -8.66 23.64 -10.16
N ASN A 233 -7.74 22.72 -10.49
CA ASN A 233 -7.85 21.30 -10.24
C ASN A 233 -7.06 20.87 -8.99
N GLN A 234 -7.60 19.89 -8.26
CA GLN A 234 -6.91 19.24 -7.14
C GLN A 234 -5.87 18.24 -7.69
N LEU A 235 -4.66 18.72 -7.95
CA LEU A 235 -3.53 17.90 -8.45
C LEU A 235 -3.21 16.70 -7.56
N ILE A 236 -3.32 16.86 -6.24
CA ILE A 236 -3.07 15.80 -5.27
C ILE A 236 -4.33 15.60 -4.44
N LYS A 237 -4.78 14.35 -4.33
CA LYS A 237 -5.91 13.97 -3.50
C LYS A 237 -5.47 12.90 -2.51
N LEU A 238 -5.96 12.97 -1.28
CA LEU A 238 -5.68 11.95 -0.28
C LEU A 238 -6.95 11.12 -0.02
N GLY A 239 -6.80 9.80 -0.04
CA GLY A 239 -7.84 8.88 0.39
C GLY A 239 -7.45 8.19 1.70
N PHE A 240 -8.43 7.68 2.42
CA PHE A 240 -8.25 7.08 3.73
C PHE A 240 -9.22 5.90 3.90
N TRP A 241 -8.69 4.72 4.23
CA TRP A 241 -9.47 3.52 4.53
C TRP A 241 -9.62 3.17 6.02
N PRO A 242 -8.67 3.48 6.93
CA PRO A 242 -8.84 3.17 8.34
C PRO A 242 -10.14 3.79 8.88
N GLY A 243 -10.99 2.97 9.49
CA GLY A 243 -12.31 3.39 9.96
C GLY A 243 -13.43 3.36 8.91
N GLY A 244 -13.15 3.17 7.62
CA GLY A 244 -14.15 3.04 6.55
C GLY A 244 -14.15 1.69 5.84
N ASP A 245 -13.02 0.97 5.82
CA ASP A 245 -12.90 -0.35 5.19
C ASP A 245 -13.36 -1.49 6.14
N ARG A 246 -14.58 -1.96 5.90
CA ARG A 246 -15.30 -2.94 6.73
C ARG A 246 -15.24 -4.36 6.18
N ASP A 247 -14.71 -4.54 4.96
CA ASP A 247 -14.62 -5.84 4.29
C ASP A 247 -13.81 -6.84 5.14
N GLY A 248 -14.54 -7.82 5.70
CA GLY A 248 -13.99 -8.83 6.58
C GLY A 248 -13.40 -8.29 7.89
N ASN A 249 -13.85 -7.11 8.35
CA ASN A 249 -13.49 -6.51 9.64
C ASN A 249 -14.73 -6.05 10.43
N PRO A 250 -15.32 -6.91 11.28
CA PRO A 250 -16.52 -6.55 12.04
C PRO A 250 -16.27 -5.44 13.07
N PHE A 251 -15.01 -5.20 13.44
CA PHE A 251 -14.66 -4.17 14.42
C PHE A 251 -14.76 -2.75 13.86
N VAL A 252 -14.83 -2.57 12.54
CA VAL A 252 -15.06 -1.25 11.94
C VAL A 252 -16.55 -0.96 11.98
N THR A 253 -17.00 -0.27 13.03
CA THR A 253 -18.39 0.11 13.24
C THR A 253 -18.71 1.51 12.67
N THR A 254 -19.99 1.81 12.53
CA THR A 254 -20.49 3.15 12.16
C THR A 254 -19.96 4.22 13.10
N GLU A 255 -19.94 3.96 14.41
CA GLU A 255 -19.39 4.86 15.42
C GLU A 255 -17.91 5.17 15.18
N ILE A 256 -17.10 4.15 14.88
CA ILE A 256 -15.69 4.35 14.54
C ILE A 256 -15.55 5.17 13.27
N THR A 257 -16.36 4.89 12.25
CA THR A 257 -16.36 5.62 10.97
C THR A 257 -16.55 7.13 11.21
N LEU A 258 -17.56 7.48 12.01
CA LEU A 258 -17.85 8.87 12.38
C LEU A 258 -16.72 9.50 13.21
N LYS A 259 -16.18 8.78 14.20
CA LYS A 259 -15.05 9.25 15.02
C LYS A 259 -13.81 9.52 14.19
N VAL A 260 -13.50 8.66 13.22
CA VAL A 260 -12.34 8.86 12.33
C VAL A 260 -12.56 10.08 11.43
N ALA A 261 -13.74 10.26 10.86
CA ALA A 261 -14.06 11.44 10.06
C ALA A 261 -13.94 12.73 10.89
N GLU A 262 -14.44 12.74 12.13
CA GLU A 262 -14.29 13.88 13.04
C GLU A 262 -12.82 14.14 13.37
N ARG A 263 -12.03 13.09 13.61
CA ARG A 263 -10.60 13.19 13.89
C ARG A 263 -9.84 13.78 12.68
N LEU A 264 -10.10 13.31 11.47
CA LEU A 264 -9.54 13.87 10.23
C LEU A 264 -9.82 15.37 10.10
N ARG A 265 -11.08 15.78 10.29
CA ARG A 265 -11.50 17.19 10.28
C ARG A 265 -10.74 18.01 11.33
N THR A 266 -10.67 17.50 12.56
CA THR A 266 -10.02 18.21 13.68
C THR A 266 -8.53 18.37 13.42
N SER A 267 -7.89 17.35 12.87
CA SER A 267 -6.47 17.33 12.53
C SER A 267 -6.11 18.36 11.44
N ILE A 268 -6.91 18.50 10.38
CA ILE A 268 -6.64 19.52 9.36
C ILE A 268 -6.87 20.94 9.88
N LEU A 269 -7.93 21.15 10.67
CA LEU A 269 -8.20 22.44 11.30
C LEU A 269 -7.08 22.86 12.26
N LYS A 270 -6.47 21.90 12.97
CA LYS A 270 -5.29 22.13 13.80
C LYS A 270 -4.08 22.56 12.95
N CYS A 271 -3.88 21.98 11.77
CA CYS A 271 -2.82 22.39 10.85
C CYS A 271 -3.01 23.84 10.39
N TYR A 272 -4.22 24.20 9.94
CA TYR A 272 -4.55 25.59 9.56
C TYR A 272 -4.42 26.56 10.72
N TYR A 273 -4.83 26.16 11.93
CA TYR A 273 -4.66 26.97 13.13
C TYR A 273 -3.19 27.32 13.40
N VAL A 274 -2.30 26.33 13.30
CA VAL A 274 -0.85 26.53 13.52
C VAL A 274 -0.27 27.47 12.45
N GLU A 275 -0.63 27.29 11.17
CA GLU A 275 -0.17 28.19 10.10
C GLU A 275 -0.72 29.61 10.26
N MET A 276 -2.00 29.75 10.61
CA MET A 276 -2.61 31.05 10.85
C MET A 276 -1.96 31.77 12.03
N ARG A 277 -1.60 31.04 13.09
CA ARG A 277 -0.84 31.59 14.21
C ARG A 277 0.56 32.06 13.80
N ASN A 278 1.22 31.34 12.89
CA ASN A 278 2.51 31.76 12.33
C ASN A 278 2.37 33.03 11.46
N LEU A 279 1.35 33.08 10.59
CA LEU A 279 1.04 34.25 9.77
C LEU A 279 0.65 35.46 10.61
N LYS A 280 -0.10 35.29 11.70
CA LYS A 280 -0.46 36.36 12.64
C LYS A 280 0.74 37.12 13.21
N ARG A 281 1.88 36.45 13.39
CA ARG A 281 3.13 37.09 13.86
C ARG A 281 3.77 37.97 12.79
N LYS A 282 3.43 37.77 11.51
CA LYS A 282 4.02 38.45 10.35
C LYS A 282 3.08 39.50 9.76
N LEU A 283 1.80 39.18 9.61
CA LEU A 283 0.74 40.00 9.04
C LEU A 283 0.18 41.00 10.06
N THR A 284 1.03 41.88 10.58
CA THR A 284 0.70 42.89 11.61
C THR A 284 0.22 44.21 11.02
N PHE A 285 -0.16 44.22 9.74
CA PHE A 285 -0.52 45.42 9.00
C PHE A 285 -1.91 45.93 9.38
N SER A 286 -2.10 47.26 9.28
CA SER A 286 -3.37 47.90 9.61
C SER A 286 -4.54 47.32 8.80
N GLY A 287 -5.53 46.77 9.50
CA GLY A 287 -6.73 46.18 8.91
C GLY A 287 -6.58 44.70 8.52
N VAL A 288 -5.35 44.19 8.43
CA VAL A 288 -5.07 42.76 8.25
C VAL A 288 -4.96 42.06 9.61
N ASP A 289 -4.32 42.71 10.59
CA ASP A 289 -4.12 42.24 11.95
C ASP A 289 -5.42 41.78 12.65
N THR A 290 -6.50 42.55 12.43
CA THR A 290 -7.83 42.24 12.98
C THR A 290 -8.44 41.01 12.32
N LEU A 291 -8.38 40.93 10.98
CA LEU A 291 -8.93 39.80 10.21
C LEU A 291 -8.22 38.49 10.54
N VAL A 292 -6.89 38.52 10.60
CA VAL A 292 -6.07 37.36 10.95
C VAL A 292 -6.34 36.92 12.39
N SER A 293 -6.52 37.86 13.32
CA SER A 293 -6.87 37.54 14.72
C SER A 293 -8.25 36.90 14.84
N GLU A 294 -9.24 37.37 14.08
CA GLU A 294 -10.57 36.78 14.04
C GLU A 294 -10.54 35.35 13.48
N LEU A 295 -9.85 35.14 12.36
CA LEU A 295 -9.67 33.81 11.76
C LEU A 295 -8.96 32.85 12.71
N GLU A 296 -7.87 33.27 13.34
CA GLU A 296 -7.14 32.45 14.32
C GLU A 296 -8.04 32.04 15.50
N HIS A 297 -8.87 32.96 16.01
CA HIS A 297 -9.81 32.67 17.08
C HIS A 297 -10.90 31.68 16.65
N LYS A 298 -11.49 31.85 15.47
CA LYS A 298 -12.49 30.92 14.92
C LYS A 298 -11.92 29.53 14.69
N LEU A 299 -10.70 29.44 14.15
CA LEU A 299 -9.98 28.17 13.99
C LEU A 299 -9.68 27.52 15.35
N TYR A 300 -9.21 28.30 16.34
CA TYR A 300 -8.98 27.81 17.70
C TYR A 300 -10.25 27.21 18.31
N ARG A 301 -11.39 27.90 18.21
CA ARG A 301 -12.68 27.37 18.69
C ARG A 301 -13.10 26.09 17.97
N SER A 302 -12.88 26.04 16.65
CA SER A 302 -13.17 24.86 15.83
C SER A 302 -12.31 23.64 16.16
N VAL A 303 -11.11 23.84 16.75
CA VAL A 303 -10.22 22.73 17.13
C VAL A 303 -10.48 22.27 18.56
N PHE A 304 -10.71 23.19 19.50
CA PHE A 304 -10.68 22.89 20.94
C PHE A 304 -12.06 22.92 21.63
N TYR A 305 -13.09 23.47 20.99
CA TYR A 305 -14.41 23.67 21.61
C TYR A 305 -15.59 23.14 20.77
N SER A 306 -15.36 22.62 19.56
CA SER A 306 -16.43 22.11 18.71
C SER A 306 -16.99 20.78 19.25
N LYS A 307 -18.14 20.82 19.92
CA LYS A 307 -19.01 19.65 20.10
C LYS A 307 -20.19 19.75 19.14
N GLY A 308 -19.92 19.55 17.86
CA GLY A 308 -20.93 19.67 16.79
C GLY A 308 -21.25 21.09 16.33
N GLU A 309 -20.72 22.12 16.98
CA GLU A 309 -20.86 23.52 16.53
C GLU A 309 -19.86 23.84 15.40
N ILE A 310 -20.35 24.52 14.34
CA ILE A 310 -19.53 25.02 13.24
C ILE A 310 -19.19 26.49 13.50
N TYR A 311 -17.95 26.79 13.88
CA TYR A 311 -17.49 28.16 14.15
C TYR A 311 -16.95 28.91 12.92
N ILE A 312 -16.63 28.19 11.85
CA ILE A 312 -16.20 28.73 10.57
C ILE A 312 -16.53 27.73 9.47
N THR A 313 -16.93 28.22 8.30
CA THR A 313 -17.12 27.41 7.09
C THR A 313 -15.91 27.52 6.17
N LEU A 314 -15.73 26.56 5.25
CA LEU A 314 -14.62 26.60 4.29
C LEU A 314 -14.69 27.85 3.40
N ASP A 315 -15.90 28.19 2.93
CA ASP A 315 -16.14 29.37 2.11
C ASP A 315 -15.84 30.67 2.86
N GLU A 316 -16.21 30.75 4.13
CA GLU A 316 -15.88 31.89 4.98
C GLU A 316 -14.37 32.04 5.16
N LEU A 317 -13.65 30.94 5.44
CA LEU A 317 -12.20 30.95 5.58
C LEU A 317 -11.52 31.43 4.28
N LEU A 318 -11.87 30.85 3.14
CA LEU A 318 -11.33 31.23 1.83
C LEU A 318 -11.64 32.68 1.47
N SER A 319 -12.87 33.14 1.73
CA SER A 319 -13.29 34.51 1.45
C SER A 319 -12.47 35.53 2.26
N GLN A 320 -12.28 35.28 3.56
CA GLN A 320 -11.49 36.18 4.41
C GLN A 320 -10.00 36.17 4.05
N LEU A 321 -9.43 35.00 3.73
CA LEU A 321 -8.04 34.92 3.29
C LEU A 321 -7.81 35.61 1.94
N ASN A 322 -8.75 35.50 1.01
CA ASN A 322 -8.69 36.25 -0.26
C ASN A 322 -8.82 37.76 -0.03
N LYS A 323 -9.63 38.20 0.94
CA LYS A 323 -9.69 39.61 1.34
C LYS A 323 -8.35 40.10 1.90
N ILE A 324 -7.72 39.31 2.78
CA ILE A 324 -6.38 39.60 3.30
C ILE A 324 -5.36 39.68 2.15
N ARG A 325 -5.42 38.73 1.22
CA ARG A 325 -4.59 38.67 0.01
C ARG A 325 -4.70 39.95 -0.81
N SER A 326 -5.91 40.41 -1.13
CA SER A 326 -6.14 41.67 -1.86
C SER A 326 -5.54 42.88 -1.12
N ILE A 327 -5.74 42.98 0.20
CA ILE A 327 -5.18 44.09 1.00
C ILE A 327 -3.65 44.08 0.97
N ILE A 328 -3.02 42.92 1.08
CA ILE A 328 -1.57 42.77 1.05
C ILE A 328 -0.99 43.19 -0.32
N ILE A 329 -1.64 42.77 -1.41
CA ILE A 329 -1.24 43.15 -2.78
C ILE A 329 -1.38 44.65 -2.99
N GLU A 330 -2.54 45.22 -2.68
CA GLU A 330 -2.87 46.61 -3.00
C GLU A 330 -2.19 47.63 -2.08
N LYS A 331 -2.02 47.31 -0.79
CA LYS A 331 -1.63 48.29 0.23
C LYS A 331 -0.29 48.01 0.92
N HIS A 332 0.22 46.78 0.84
CA HIS A 332 1.41 46.36 1.58
C HIS A 332 2.49 45.71 0.70
N GLN A 333 2.53 46.09 -0.59
CA GLN A 333 3.58 45.71 -1.54
C GLN A 333 3.83 44.19 -1.59
N SER A 334 2.77 43.39 -1.41
CA SER A 334 2.83 41.93 -1.41
C SER A 334 3.72 41.31 -0.34
N LEU A 335 4.00 42.01 0.77
CA LEU A 335 4.84 41.51 1.85
C LEU A 335 4.20 40.27 2.52
N TYR A 336 4.94 39.17 2.59
CA TYR A 336 4.48 37.84 3.04
C TYR A 336 3.36 37.19 2.20
N LEU A 337 3.11 37.68 0.99
CA LEU A 337 2.09 37.11 0.09
C LEU A 337 2.33 35.61 -0.20
N ASP A 338 3.58 35.22 -0.46
CA ASP A 338 3.94 33.83 -0.81
C ASP A 338 3.52 32.82 0.28
N GLU A 339 3.60 33.22 1.55
CA GLU A 339 3.25 32.39 2.70
C GLU A 339 1.73 32.28 2.88
N LEU A 340 0.99 33.35 2.56
CA LEU A 340 -0.48 33.32 2.51
C LEU A 340 -0.98 32.47 1.34
N GLU A 341 -0.35 32.57 0.17
CA GLU A 341 -0.66 31.75 -1.00
C GLU A 341 -0.39 30.27 -0.73
N ALA A 342 0.72 29.95 -0.06
CA ALA A 342 1.01 28.57 0.35
C ALA A 342 -0.09 27.99 1.27
N LEU A 343 -0.65 28.80 2.17
CA LEU A 343 -1.78 28.38 3.00
C LEU A 343 -3.08 28.24 2.17
N LEU A 344 -3.37 29.17 1.26
CA LEU A 344 -4.52 29.07 0.36
C LEU A 344 -4.47 27.80 -0.50
N VAL A 345 -3.29 27.46 -1.03
CA VAL A 345 -3.04 26.21 -1.75
C VAL A 345 -3.40 25.00 -0.88
N LYS A 346 -2.92 24.95 0.36
CA LYS A 346 -3.23 23.85 1.29
C LYS A 346 -4.72 23.76 1.61
N ILE A 347 -5.40 24.89 1.81
CA ILE A 347 -6.84 24.92 2.07
C ILE A 347 -7.64 24.41 0.87
N ASN A 348 -7.29 24.81 -0.34
CA ASN A 348 -7.91 24.31 -1.57
C ASN A 348 -7.66 22.80 -1.79
N LEU A 349 -6.50 22.31 -1.34
CA LEU A 349 -6.12 20.92 -1.47
C LEU A 349 -6.86 20.00 -0.51
N PHE A 350 -6.95 20.37 0.77
CA PHE A 350 -7.42 19.49 1.84
C PHE A 350 -8.83 19.81 2.35
N GLY A 351 -9.34 21.01 2.08
CA GLY A 351 -10.63 21.50 2.62
C GLY A 351 -10.72 21.30 4.14
N PHE A 352 -11.90 20.95 4.66
CA PHE A 352 -12.11 20.59 6.07
C PHE A 352 -12.26 19.08 6.32
N HIS A 353 -11.77 18.25 5.38
CA HIS A 353 -11.85 16.80 5.49
C HIS A 353 -10.48 16.11 5.58
N PHE A 354 -9.39 16.80 5.23
CA PHE A 354 -8.01 16.28 5.17
C PHE A 354 -7.80 15.21 4.09
N ALA A 355 -8.49 14.08 4.21
CA ALA A 355 -8.47 12.97 3.28
C ALA A 355 -9.89 12.39 3.16
N THR A 356 -10.25 11.90 1.96
CA THR A 356 -11.56 11.28 1.74
C THR A 356 -11.62 9.92 2.40
N LEU A 357 -12.57 9.72 3.32
CA LEU A 357 -12.82 8.42 3.92
C LEU A 357 -13.64 7.55 2.95
N ASP A 358 -13.03 6.49 2.43
CA ASP A 358 -13.71 5.52 1.57
C ASP A 358 -14.45 4.50 2.45
N ILE A 359 -15.72 4.22 2.13
CA ILE A 359 -16.47 3.10 2.71
C ILE A 359 -16.28 1.89 1.81
N ARG A 360 -15.95 0.72 2.38
CA ARG A 360 -15.77 -0.53 1.61
C ARG A 360 -16.48 -1.70 2.27
N GLN A 361 -17.20 -2.50 1.47
CA GLN A 361 -17.85 -3.73 1.90
C GLN A 361 -17.88 -4.78 0.75
N ASN A 362 -18.07 -6.04 1.09
CA ASN A 362 -18.15 -7.15 0.14
C ASN A 362 -19.55 -7.29 -0.50
N SER A 363 -19.61 -7.56 -1.81
CA SER A 363 -20.84 -7.79 -2.57
C SER A 363 -21.76 -8.85 -1.93
N LYS A 364 -21.22 -9.96 -1.43
CA LYS A 364 -22.01 -11.02 -0.77
C LYS A 364 -22.75 -10.54 0.46
N ILE A 365 -22.20 -9.54 1.16
CA ILE A 365 -22.88 -8.91 2.29
C ILE A 365 -24.00 -8.01 1.75
N HIS A 366 -23.77 -7.26 0.68
CA HIS A 366 -24.82 -6.47 0.04
C HIS A 366 -25.99 -7.34 -0.40
N ASP A 367 -25.76 -8.47 -1.06
CA ASP A 367 -26.81 -9.39 -1.48
C ASP A 367 -27.67 -9.84 -0.30
N ALA A 368 -27.03 -10.22 0.83
CA ALA A 368 -27.72 -10.64 2.05
C ALA A 368 -28.54 -9.50 2.68
N VAL A 369 -27.94 -8.32 2.83
CA VAL A 369 -28.61 -7.12 3.33
C VAL A 369 -29.79 -6.73 2.44
N PHE A 370 -29.64 -6.84 1.13
CA PHE A 370 -30.69 -6.47 0.20
C PHE A 370 -31.87 -7.44 0.25
N ASN A 371 -31.60 -8.74 0.41
CA ASN A 371 -32.66 -9.73 0.67
C ASN A 371 -33.46 -9.39 1.93
N ASP A 372 -32.80 -8.97 3.02
CA ASP A 372 -33.48 -8.54 4.24
C ASP A 372 -34.34 -7.28 4.00
N VAL A 373 -33.80 -6.29 3.30
CA VAL A 373 -34.50 -5.03 2.97
C VAL A 373 -35.74 -5.29 2.10
N VAL A 374 -35.63 -6.12 1.08
CA VAL A 374 -36.77 -6.50 0.23
C VAL A 374 -37.83 -7.22 1.07
N ASN A 375 -37.42 -8.22 1.85
CA ASN A 375 -38.34 -8.96 2.72
C ASN A 375 -39.06 -8.06 3.74
N TYR A 376 -38.37 -7.06 4.27
CA TYR A 376 -38.97 -6.06 5.16
C TYR A 376 -40.09 -5.28 4.46
N TYR A 377 -39.83 -4.72 3.27
CA TYR A 377 -40.82 -3.95 2.53
C TYR A 377 -42.01 -4.78 2.03
N LEU A 378 -41.76 -6.03 1.62
CA LEU A 378 -42.83 -6.96 1.26
C LEU A 378 -43.73 -7.27 2.45
N LYS A 379 -43.16 -7.49 3.65
CA LYS A 379 -43.94 -7.72 4.88
C LYS A 379 -44.69 -6.48 5.37
N SER A 380 -44.15 -5.29 5.14
CA SER A 380 -44.81 -4.03 5.52
C SER A 380 -45.96 -3.65 4.59
N GLY A 381 -46.14 -4.35 3.46
CA GLY A 381 -47.13 -4.01 2.42
C GLY A 381 -46.75 -2.74 1.64
N SER A 382 -45.45 -2.47 1.48
CA SER A 382 -44.96 -1.30 0.76
C SER A 382 -44.78 -1.60 -0.72
N ASP A 383 -45.22 -0.66 -1.59
CA ASP A 383 -45.06 -0.76 -3.05
C ASP A 383 -43.63 -0.44 -3.55
N ILE A 384 -42.64 -0.29 -2.66
CA ILE A 384 -41.26 0.01 -3.05
C ILE A 384 -40.64 -1.13 -3.87
N PHE A 385 -40.99 -2.38 -3.55
CA PHE A 385 -40.57 -3.57 -4.30
C PHE A 385 -41.79 -4.38 -4.78
N PRO A 386 -41.74 -4.98 -5.98
CA PRO A 386 -42.82 -5.82 -6.46
C PRO A 386 -42.88 -7.15 -5.67
N GLU A 387 -44.09 -7.69 -5.47
CA GLU A 387 -44.31 -8.93 -4.70
C GLU A 387 -43.49 -10.12 -5.20
N ASN A 388 -43.25 -10.19 -6.52
CA ASN A 388 -42.49 -11.24 -7.17
C ASN A 388 -41.00 -10.91 -7.37
N TYR A 389 -40.43 -9.94 -6.64
CA TYR A 389 -39.04 -9.48 -6.82
C TYR A 389 -38.00 -10.62 -6.90
N PHE A 390 -38.13 -11.63 -6.05
CA PHE A 390 -37.19 -12.76 -6.01
C PHE A 390 -37.27 -13.68 -7.23
N GLU A 391 -38.38 -13.65 -7.99
CA GLU A 391 -38.59 -14.43 -9.21
C GLU A 391 -38.13 -13.70 -10.48
N LEU A 392 -37.81 -12.41 -10.36
CA LEU A 392 -37.35 -11.59 -11.48
C LEU A 392 -35.97 -12.03 -11.99
N SER A 393 -35.77 -11.91 -13.30
CA SER A 393 -34.44 -12.00 -13.91
C SER A 393 -33.54 -10.85 -13.46
N GLU A 394 -32.23 -10.99 -13.62
CA GLU A 394 -31.26 -9.94 -13.26
C GLU A 394 -31.58 -8.61 -13.95
N ALA A 395 -31.86 -8.64 -15.26
CA ALA A 395 -32.22 -7.46 -16.03
C ALA A 395 -33.48 -6.75 -15.48
N GLU A 396 -34.50 -7.51 -15.07
CA GLU A 396 -35.72 -6.95 -14.46
C GLU A 396 -35.42 -6.36 -13.07
N LYS A 397 -34.55 -7.00 -12.27
CA LYS A 397 -34.10 -6.46 -10.98
C LYS A 397 -33.38 -5.12 -11.17
N LEU A 398 -32.50 -4.97 -12.15
CA LEU A 398 -31.83 -3.68 -12.43
C LEU A 398 -32.83 -2.54 -12.67
N VAL A 399 -33.94 -2.83 -13.38
CA VAL A 399 -34.99 -1.84 -13.64
C VAL A 399 -35.70 -1.44 -12.35
N VAL A 400 -36.01 -2.40 -11.46
CA VAL A 400 -36.62 -2.12 -10.15
C VAL A 400 -35.67 -1.27 -9.30
N LEU A 401 -34.44 -1.76 -9.10
CA LEU A 401 -33.41 -1.12 -8.27
C LEU A 401 -33.09 0.31 -8.71
N SER A 402 -33.13 0.58 -10.01
CA SER A 402 -32.89 1.93 -10.54
C SER A 402 -33.92 2.97 -10.06
N LYS A 403 -35.12 2.55 -9.66
CA LYS A 403 -36.23 3.45 -9.31
C LYS A 403 -36.52 3.54 -7.82
N VAL A 404 -35.99 2.64 -7.01
CA VAL A 404 -36.31 2.62 -5.57
C VAL A 404 -35.80 3.89 -4.87
N LYS A 405 -36.67 4.43 -4.03
CA LYS A 405 -36.42 5.54 -3.11
C LYS A 405 -37.24 5.28 -1.86
N GLY A 406 -36.71 5.66 -0.71
CA GLY A 406 -37.36 5.37 0.56
C GLY A 406 -36.72 6.09 1.73
N ASN A 407 -37.23 5.78 2.92
CA ASN A 407 -36.69 6.23 4.20
C ASN A 407 -36.50 5.02 5.11
N LEU A 408 -35.50 4.22 4.78
CA LEU A 408 -35.11 3.01 5.47
C LEU A 408 -34.48 3.37 6.82
N ASN A 409 -35.04 2.83 7.90
CA ASN A 409 -34.44 2.94 9.22
C ASN A 409 -33.65 1.67 9.52
N ALA A 410 -32.37 1.81 9.87
CA ALA A 410 -31.53 0.67 10.18
C ALA A 410 -31.98 -0.06 11.46
N ASP A 411 -32.64 0.66 12.39
CA ASP A 411 -33.18 0.09 13.63
C ASP A 411 -34.37 -0.87 13.42
N ASP A 412 -34.95 -0.91 12.21
CA ASP A 412 -36.04 -1.83 11.89
C ASP A 412 -35.54 -3.27 11.63
N PHE A 413 -34.21 -3.48 11.59
CA PHE A 413 -33.57 -4.75 11.30
C PHE A 413 -32.88 -5.33 12.55
N ASN A 414 -33.16 -6.60 12.83
CA ASN A 414 -32.55 -7.32 13.96
C ASN A 414 -31.18 -7.92 13.61
N ASP A 415 -30.91 -8.19 12.33
CA ASP A 415 -29.62 -8.71 11.91
C ASP A 415 -28.53 -7.62 12.02
N GLU A 416 -27.48 -7.90 12.78
CA GLU A 416 -26.42 -6.92 13.08
C GLU A 416 -25.65 -6.51 11.82
N ILE A 417 -25.45 -7.41 10.86
CA ILE A 417 -24.73 -7.11 9.61
C ILE A 417 -25.57 -6.20 8.72
N THR A 418 -26.87 -6.51 8.59
CA THR A 418 -27.85 -5.68 7.88
C THR A 418 -27.93 -4.29 8.48
N LYS A 419 -28.20 -4.19 9.78
CA LYS A 419 -28.24 -2.91 10.49
C LYS A 419 -26.96 -2.12 10.27
N SER A 420 -25.81 -2.73 10.51
CA SER A 420 -24.55 -2.03 10.46
C SER A 420 -24.18 -1.59 9.03
N THR A 421 -24.53 -2.36 8.00
CA THR A 421 -24.28 -1.99 6.60
C THR A 421 -25.14 -0.79 6.20
N LEU A 422 -26.42 -0.76 6.59
CA LEU A 422 -27.31 0.38 6.34
C LEU A 422 -26.84 1.65 7.07
N GLU A 423 -26.47 1.53 8.34
CA GLU A 423 -25.90 2.64 9.11
C GLU A 423 -24.63 3.22 8.47
N SER A 424 -23.80 2.40 7.82
CA SER A 424 -22.60 2.91 7.15
C SER A 424 -22.90 3.83 5.98
N VAL A 425 -24.02 3.62 5.27
CA VAL A 425 -24.52 4.54 4.23
C VAL A 425 -25.02 5.83 4.85
N GLN A 426 -25.72 5.76 5.98
CA GLN A 426 -26.18 6.93 6.72
C GLN A 426 -25.00 7.76 7.25
N ALA A 427 -23.92 7.09 7.69
CA ALA A 427 -22.70 7.76 8.13
C ALA A 427 -22.07 8.61 7.02
N ILE A 428 -22.09 8.17 5.75
CA ILE A 428 -21.62 8.97 4.62
C ILE A 428 -22.36 10.31 4.57
N LYS A 429 -23.69 10.29 4.64
CA LYS A 429 -24.52 11.50 4.64
C LYS A 429 -24.15 12.44 5.81
N THR A 430 -24.04 11.90 7.03
CA THR A 430 -23.64 12.68 8.22
C THR A 430 -22.22 13.26 8.08
N ILE A 431 -21.29 12.52 7.50
CA ILE A 431 -19.93 12.99 7.25
C ILE A 431 -19.95 14.12 6.22
N GLN A 432 -20.73 14.01 5.14
CA GLN A 432 -20.82 15.09 4.14
C GLN A 432 -21.38 16.38 4.73
N GLU A 433 -22.39 16.29 5.61
CA GLU A 433 -22.97 17.45 6.30
C GLU A 433 -21.95 18.16 7.20
N ARG A 434 -21.03 17.43 7.83
CA ARG A 434 -20.06 17.98 8.78
C ARG A 434 -18.73 18.36 8.12
N ASN A 435 -18.18 17.48 7.31
CA ASN A 435 -16.83 17.57 6.73
C ASN A 435 -16.82 18.12 5.30
N GLY A 436 -18.00 18.27 4.68
CA GLY A 436 -18.15 18.53 3.25
C GLY A 436 -18.18 17.24 2.43
N GLU A 437 -18.63 17.33 1.18
CA GLU A 437 -18.83 16.17 0.29
C GLU A 437 -17.62 15.21 0.27
N PHE A 438 -16.41 15.74 0.09
CA PHE A 438 -15.18 14.95 0.03
C PHE A 438 -14.74 14.33 1.37
N GLY A 439 -15.47 14.58 2.47
CA GLY A 439 -15.28 13.87 3.73
C GLY A 439 -15.54 12.38 3.62
N ALA A 440 -16.60 12.00 2.89
CA ALA A 440 -16.90 10.64 2.48
C ALA A 440 -17.85 10.71 1.29
N ASN A 441 -17.39 10.38 0.09
CA ASN A 441 -18.23 10.33 -1.11
C ASN A 441 -17.92 9.12 -2.00
N ARG A 442 -17.30 8.08 -1.45
CA ARG A 442 -16.86 6.90 -2.20
C ARG A 442 -17.26 5.63 -1.48
N TYR A 443 -17.96 4.75 -2.20
CA TYR A 443 -18.38 3.45 -1.72
C TYR A 443 -17.79 2.35 -2.61
N ILE A 444 -16.91 1.52 -2.08
CA ILE A 444 -16.19 0.45 -2.79
C ILE A 444 -16.89 -0.90 -2.54
N ILE A 445 -17.18 -1.62 -3.62
CA ILE A 445 -17.81 -2.95 -3.59
C ILE A 445 -16.75 -3.99 -3.91
N SER A 446 -16.33 -4.76 -2.90
CA SER A 446 -15.32 -5.83 -3.02
C SER A 446 -15.93 -7.08 -3.64
N ASN A 447 -15.15 -7.87 -4.37
CA ASN A 447 -15.65 -9.01 -5.17
C ASN A 447 -16.87 -8.64 -6.04
N ASN A 448 -16.80 -7.55 -6.81
CA ASN A 448 -17.90 -7.18 -7.69
C ASN A 448 -17.94 -8.11 -8.93
N GLU A 449 -18.97 -8.94 -9.05
CA GLU A 449 -19.09 -9.94 -10.12
C GLU A 449 -20.12 -9.53 -11.19
N SER A 450 -21.06 -8.65 -10.86
CA SER A 450 -22.16 -8.25 -11.77
C SER A 450 -22.57 -6.78 -11.65
N ALA A 451 -23.44 -6.33 -12.57
CA ALA A 451 -24.05 -5.00 -12.51
C ALA A 451 -25.09 -4.92 -11.37
N LEU A 452 -25.66 -6.06 -10.98
CA LEU A 452 -26.62 -6.15 -9.88
C LEU A 452 -25.99 -5.68 -8.56
N ASN A 453 -24.76 -6.10 -8.25
CA ASN A 453 -24.09 -5.68 -7.01
C ASN A 453 -23.96 -4.14 -6.90
N VAL A 454 -23.65 -3.48 -8.02
CA VAL A 454 -23.58 -2.00 -8.10
C VAL A 454 -24.97 -1.38 -7.92
N MET A 455 -26.00 -1.95 -8.57
CA MET A 455 -27.36 -1.43 -8.51
C MET A 455 -28.03 -1.64 -7.15
N GLU A 456 -27.70 -2.69 -6.41
CA GLU A 456 -28.13 -2.90 -5.02
C GLU A 456 -27.54 -1.83 -4.09
N THR A 457 -26.25 -1.52 -4.26
CA THR A 457 -25.60 -0.42 -3.53
C THR A 457 -26.21 0.94 -3.89
N PHE A 458 -26.47 1.17 -5.19
CA PHE A 458 -27.14 2.39 -5.67
C PHE A 458 -28.54 2.55 -5.08
N ALA A 459 -29.32 1.48 -5.07
CA ALA A 459 -30.63 1.41 -4.43
C ALA A 459 -30.55 1.68 -2.92
N MET A 460 -29.62 1.02 -2.22
CA MET A 460 -29.40 1.17 -0.78
C MET A 460 -29.12 2.63 -0.40
N ILE A 461 -28.30 3.35 -1.18
CA ILE A 461 -28.04 4.78 -0.96
C ILE A 461 -29.32 5.62 -1.09
N ARG A 462 -30.15 5.33 -2.09
CA ARG A 462 -31.40 6.09 -2.37
C ARG A 462 -32.55 5.74 -1.43
N LEU A 463 -32.45 4.62 -0.71
CA LEU A 463 -33.40 4.24 0.34
C LEU A 463 -33.18 4.99 1.66
N ASN A 464 -32.17 5.85 1.79
CA ASN A 464 -31.84 6.57 3.04
C ASN A 464 -32.34 8.03 3.09
N ASN A 465 -33.49 8.32 2.47
CA ASN A 465 -34.07 9.67 2.38
C ASN A 465 -33.02 10.73 1.98
N TRP A 466 -32.27 10.41 0.92
CA TRP A 466 -31.22 11.25 0.36
C TRP A 466 -31.59 11.54 -1.09
N GLU A 467 -32.08 12.75 -1.34
CA GLU A 467 -32.71 13.10 -2.62
C GLU A 467 -31.71 13.06 -3.79
N ASN A 468 -30.54 13.69 -3.61
CA ASN A 468 -29.46 13.77 -4.60
C ASN A 468 -28.14 13.30 -3.96
N PRO A 469 -27.92 11.98 -3.83
CA PRO A 469 -26.72 11.46 -3.22
C PRO A 469 -25.48 11.71 -4.09
N THR A 470 -24.52 12.40 -3.51
CA THR A 470 -23.19 12.69 -4.07
C THR A 470 -22.20 11.62 -3.63
N VAL A 471 -22.44 10.37 -4.03
CA VAL A 471 -21.61 9.21 -3.69
C VAL A 471 -21.21 8.47 -4.96
N ASP A 472 -19.91 8.33 -5.19
CA ASP A 472 -19.34 7.51 -6.24
C ASP A 472 -19.35 6.03 -5.81
N ILE A 473 -19.97 5.17 -6.61
CA ILE A 473 -19.98 3.73 -6.39
C ILE A 473 -18.86 3.10 -7.22
N ILE A 474 -17.94 2.40 -6.57
CA ILE A 474 -16.69 1.92 -7.13
C ILE A 474 -16.69 0.39 -7.12
N PRO A 475 -16.95 -0.27 -8.26
CA PRO A 475 -16.81 -1.71 -8.35
C PRO A 475 -15.32 -2.10 -8.27
N LEU A 476 -15.01 -3.13 -7.48
CA LEU A 476 -13.69 -3.74 -7.38
C LEU A 476 -13.71 -5.14 -8.01
N PHE A 477 -13.04 -5.27 -9.16
CA PHE A 477 -12.84 -6.54 -9.86
C PHE A 477 -11.51 -7.16 -9.43
N GLU A 478 -11.54 -8.38 -8.86
CA GLU A 478 -10.37 -8.99 -8.17
C GLU A 478 -9.89 -10.29 -8.81
N SER A 479 -10.77 -11.06 -9.47
CA SER A 479 -10.37 -12.31 -10.15
C SER A 479 -10.07 -12.07 -11.64
N VAL A 480 -9.36 -13.03 -12.25
CA VAL A 480 -9.06 -12.98 -13.69
C VAL A 480 -10.36 -13.01 -14.52
N ASP A 481 -11.34 -13.82 -14.13
CA ASP A 481 -12.62 -13.94 -14.81
C ASP A 481 -13.43 -12.64 -14.72
N ASP A 482 -13.43 -12.01 -13.54
CA ASP A 482 -14.12 -10.73 -13.32
C ASP A 482 -13.49 -9.62 -14.17
N LEU A 483 -12.15 -9.57 -14.24
CA LEU A 483 -11.43 -8.59 -15.04
C LEU A 483 -11.75 -8.71 -16.53
N GLN A 484 -11.92 -9.94 -17.04
CA GLN A 484 -12.31 -10.18 -18.44
C GLN A 484 -13.72 -9.66 -18.75
N LYS A 485 -14.67 -9.84 -17.81
CA LYS A 485 -16.09 -9.46 -17.98
C LYS A 485 -16.42 -8.04 -17.49
N ALA A 486 -15.46 -7.34 -16.88
CA ALA A 486 -15.69 -6.04 -16.26
C ALA A 486 -16.31 -5.01 -17.22
N HIS A 487 -15.90 -5.01 -18.49
CA HIS A 487 -16.43 -4.09 -19.50
C HIS A 487 -17.92 -4.32 -19.81
N GLU A 488 -18.37 -5.58 -19.85
CA GLU A 488 -19.78 -5.94 -20.04
C GLU A 488 -20.62 -5.48 -18.84
N VAL A 489 -20.11 -5.67 -17.62
CA VAL A 489 -20.75 -5.19 -16.38
C VAL A 489 -20.92 -3.68 -16.41
N MET A 490 -19.88 -2.94 -16.80
CA MET A 490 -19.93 -1.50 -16.88
C MET A 490 -20.87 -0.99 -17.99
N GLU A 491 -20.94 -1.68 -19.13
CA GLU A 491 -21.88 -1.34 -20.19
C GLU A 491 -23.35 -1.41 -19.73
N GLN A 492 -23.71 -2.46 -18.99
CA GLN A 492 -25.05 -2.60 -18.42
C GLN A 492 -25.40 -1.43 -17.47
N LEU A 493 -24.43 -0.92 -16.73
CA LEU A 493 -24.61 0.25 -15.87
C LEU A 493 -24.73 1.54 -16.67
N TYR A 494 -23.92 1.72 -17.71
CA TYR A 494 -23.92 2.93 -18.54
C TYR A 494 -25.20 3.07 -19.38
N THR A 495 -25.80 1.94 -19.78
CA THR A 495 -27.08 1.89 -20.49
C THR A 495 -28.29 2.05 -19.56
N ASN A 496 -28.14 1.87 -18.24
CA ASN A 496 -29.21 2.12 -17.28
C ASN A 496 -29.51 3.64 -17.17
N PRO A 497 -30.74 4.10 -17.49
CA PRO A 497 -31.03 5.54 -17.54
C PRO A 497 -30.84 6.29 -16.23
N GLU A 498 -31.14 5.68 -15.08
CA GLU A 498 -31.01 6.34 -13.78
C GLU A 498 -29.56 6.36 -13.30
N TYR A 499 -28.80 5.30 -13.57
CA TYR A 499 -27.37 5.28 -13.27
C TYR A 499 -26.60 6.27 -14.17
N SER A 500 -26.93 6.35 -15.46
CA SER A 500 -26.38 7.35 -16.38
C SER A 500 -26.66 8.79 -15.92
N LYS A 501 -27.87 9.09 -15.42
CA LYS A 501 -28.19 10.39 -14.79
C LYS A 501 -27.32 10.66 -13.57
N HIS A 502 -27.10 9.65 -12.74
CA HIS A 502 -26.20 9.76 -11.60
C HIS A 502 -24.77 10.07 -12.05
N LEU A 503 -24.22 9.34 -13.03
CA LEU A 503 -22.89 9.63 -13.59
C LEU A 503 -22.80 11.04 -14.18
N LYS A 504 -23.84 11.52 -14.85
CA LYS A 504 -23.90 12.89 -15.36
C LYS A 504 -23.83 13.93 -14.25
N ALA A 505 -24.52 13.70 -13.12
CA ALA A 505 -24.41 14.54 -11.93
C ALA A 505 -23.02 14.47 -11.28
N ARG A 506 -22.28 13.38 -11.50
CA ARG A 506 -20.88 13.17 -11.08
C ARG A 506 -19.86 13.55 -12.16
N GLY A 507 -20.27 14.31 -13.18
CA GLY A 507 -19.37 14.84 -14.21
C GLY A 507 -18.93 13.81 -15.26
N ASN A 508 -19.76 12.78 -15.52
CA ASN A 508 -19.49 11.66 -16.42
C ASN A 508 -18.15 10.97 -16.11
N LYS A 509 -17.88 10.73 -14.83
CA LYS A 509 -16.70 10.03 -14.35
C LYS A 509 -17.12 8.75 -13.64
N GLN A 510 -16.40 7.66 -13.89
CA GLN A 510 -16.60 6.40 -13.18
C GLN A 510 -15.25 5.91 -12.66
N THR A 511 -15.13 5.81 -11.33
CA THR A 511 -13.95 5.16 -10.74
C THR A 511 -14.18 3.66 -10.70
N ILE A 512 -13.19 2.88 -11.14
CA ILE A 512 -13.22 1.42 -11.20
C ILE A 512 -11.96 0.91 -10.52
N MET A 513 -12.12 0.06 -9.52
CA MET A 513 -10.99 -0.48 -8.77
C MET A 513 -10.58 -1.84 -9.32
N LEU A 514 -9.27 -2.06 -9.49
CA LEU A 514 -8.71 -3.30 -10.03
C LEU A 514 -7.78 -3.94 -8.98
N GLY A 515 -8.09 -5.18 -8.58
CA GLY A 515 -7.38 -5.91 -7.54
C GLY A 515 -6.24 -6.76 -8.09
N PHE A 516 -4.99 -6.42 -7.74
CA PHE A 516 -3.81 -7.16 -8.21
C PHE A 516 -3.40 -8.32 -7.30
N SER A 517 -3.57 -8.18 -5.97
CA SER A 517 -3.04 -9.18 -5.02
C SER A 517 -3.74 -10.52 -5.11
N ASP A 518 -5.08 -10.51 -5.20
CA ASP A 518 -5.84 -11.73 -5.47
C ASP A 518 -5.59 -12.19 -6.92
N GLY A 519 -5.45 -11.27 -7.87
CA GLY A 519 -4.97 -11.56 -9.22
C GLY A 519 -3.69 -12.42 -9.26
N THR A 520 -2.61 -12.04 -8.54
CA THR A 520 -1.37 -12.85 -8.52
C THR A 520 -1.53 -14.18 -7.78
N LYS A 521 -2.42 -14.24 -6.78
CA LYS A 521 -2.75 -15.47 -6.05
C LYS A 521 -3.51 -16.46 -6.95
N ASP A 522 -4.37 -15.96 -7.83
CA ASP A 522 -5.25 -16.78 -8.66
C ASP A 522 -4.73 -17.03 -10.07
N GLY A 523 -4.14 -16.03 -10.71
CA GLY A 523 -3.63 -16.03 -12.08
C GLY A 523 -2.11 -16.22 -12.21
N GLY A 524 -1.33 -16.15 -11.13
CA GLY A 524 0.12 -16.09 -11.24
C GLY A 524 0.63 -14.75 -11.79
N TYR A 525 1.94 -14.60 -11.93
CA TYR A 525 2.55 -13.27 -12.10
C TYR A 525 2.24 -12.61 -13.45
N LEU A 526 2.46 -13.31 -14.57
CA LEU A 526 2.28 -12.72 -15.91
C LEU A 526 0.81 -12.47 -16.23
N MET A 527 -0.04 -13.48 -16.07
CA MET A 527 -1.47 -13.40 -16.40
C MET A 527 -2.20 -12.36 -15.55
N ALA A 528 -1.94 -12.27 -14.24
CA ALA A 528 -2.57 -11.24 -13.42
C ALA A 528 -2.28 -9.82 -13.94
N ASN A 529 -1.04 -9.54 -14.32
CA ASN A 529 -0.63 -8.23 -14.81
C ASN A 529 -1.15 -7.96 -16.23
N TRP A 530 -1.18 -8.99 -17.08
CA TRP A 530 -1.71 -8.88 -18.42
C TRP A 530 -3.22 -8.67 -18.45
N SER A 531 -3.98 -9.44 -17.66
CA SER A 531 -5.43 -9.30 -17.53
C SER A 531 -5.84 -7.92 -17.04
N ILE A 532 -5.07 -7.31 -16.12
CA ILE A 532 -5.34 -5.93 -15.69
C ILE A 532 -5.08 -4.92 -16.80
N TYR A 533 -3.98 -5.10 -17.55
CA TYR A 533 -3.69 -4.24 -18.70
C TYR A 533 -4.81 -4.31 -19.75
N GLN A 534 -5.26 -5.53 -20.08
CA GLN A 534 -6.37 -5.76 -21.02
C GLN A 534 -7.70 -5.22 -20.50
N ALA A 535 -8.03 -5.44 -19.21
CA ALA A 535 -9.22 -4.89 -18.60
C ALA A 535 -9.23 -3.36 -18.65
N LYS A 536 -8.09 -2.69 -18.41
CA LYS A 536 -7.98 -1.23 -18.53
C LYS A 536 -8.25 -0.74 -19.96
N ILE A 537 -7.79 -1.48 -20.99
CA ILE A 537 -8.11 -1.16 -22.40
C ILE A 537 -9.61 -1.32 -22.65
N ALA A 538 -10.19 -2.48 -22.33
CA ALA A 538 -11.60 -2.76 -22.58
C ALA A 538 -12.54 -1.79 -21.83
N LEU A 539 -12.22 -1.50 -20.56
CA LEU A 539 -12.95 -0.52 -19.75
C LEU A 539 -12.82 0.90 -20.30
N THR A 540 -11.63 1.29 -20.78
CA THR A 540 -11.44 2.59 -21.42
C THR A 540 -12.28 2.70 -22.70
N GLU A 541 -12.24 1.68 -23.54
CA GLU A 541 -12.99 1.64 -24.79
C GLU A 541 -14.49 1.76 -24.55
N ILE A 542 -15.05 0.92 -23.68
CA ILE A 542 -16.49 0.96 -23.39
C ILE A 542 -16.91 2.27 -22.73
N SER A 543 -16.15 2.81 -21.78
CA SER A 543 -16.48 4.10 -21.16
C SER A 543 -16.46 5.24 -22.19
N ARG A 544 -15.49 5.26 -23.11
CA ARG A 544 -15.42 6.26 -24.19
C ARG A 544 -16.64 6.21 -25.11
N GLN A 545 -17.15 5.01 -25.45
CA GLN A 545 -18.35 4.86 -26.28
C GLN A 545 -19.58 5.57 -25.69
N TYR A 546 -19.68 5.61 -24.35
CA TYR A 546 -20.77 6.26 -23.64
C TYR A 546 -20.44 7.69 -23.13
N GLY A 547 -19.29 8.26 -23.54
CA GLY A 547 -18.86 9.60 -23.13
C GLY A 547 -18.49 9.71 -21.64
N ILE A 548 -18.10 8.59 -21.03
CA ILE A 548 -17.71 8.47 -19.63
C ILE A 548 -16.19 8.39 -19.53
N LYS A 549 -15.61 9.12 -18.57
CA LYS A 549 -14.18 9.06 -18.25
C LYS A 549 -13.96 7.99 -17.18
N ALA A 550 -13.32 6.88 -17.56
CA ALA A 550 -12.89 5.86 -16.61
C ALA A 550 -11.72 6.37 -15.75
N ILE A 551 -11.76 6.10 -14.46
CA ILE A 551 -10.66 6.38 -13.53
C ILE A 551 -10.27 5.06 -12.87
N PHE A 552 -9.03 4.63 -13.09
CA PHE A 552 -8.56 3.38 -12.52
C PHE A 552 -8.00 3.58 -11.11
N PHE A 553 -8.57 2.83 -10.17
CA PHE A 553 -8.09 2.73 -8.80
C PHE A 553 -7.34 1.43 -8.59
N ASP A 554 -6.01 1.53 -8.52
CA ASP A 554 -5.15 0.35 -8.40
C ASP A 554 -5.07 -0.10 -6.94
N GLY A 555 -5.66 -1.28 -6.69
CA GLY A 555 -5.76 -1.91 -5.38
C GLY A 555 -4.45 -2.47 -4.85
N ARG A 556 -4.51 -3.11 -3.68
CA ARG A 556 -3.33 -3.61 -2.97
C ARG A 556 -2.55 -4.60 -3.84
N GLY A 557 -1.23 -4.46 -3.79
CA GLY A 557 -0.23 -5.41 -4.24
C GLY A 557 -0.09 -5.69 -5.74
N GLY A 558 -0.38 -4.71 -6.58
CA GLY A 558 0.11 -4.72 -7.97
C GLY A 558 1.60 -4.45 -8.06
N PRO A 559 2.21 -4.61 -9.26
CA PRO A 559 3.56 -4.12 -9.52
C PRO A 559 3.79 -2.68 -9.03
N PRO A 560 2.79 -1.77 -9.08
CA PRO A 560 2.91 -0.43 -8.50
C PRO A 560 2.76 -0.39 -6.97
N ALA A 561 1.91 -1.23 -6.38
CA ALA A 561 1.48 -1.10 -4.97
C ALA A 561 2.32 -1.92 -3.97
N ARG A 562 3.19 -2.82 -4.45
CA ARG A 562 4.15 -3.52 -3.57
C ARG A 562 5.47 -2.81 -3.46
N GLY A 563 5.68 -1.62 -4.02
CA GLY A 563 6.88 -0.79 -3.84
C GLY A 563 8.25 -1.48 -3.99
N GLY A 564 8.30 -2.65 -4.62
CA GLY A 564 9.52 -3.34 -5.03
C GLY A 564 9.84 -3.05 -6.50
N GLY A 565 8.81 -2.79 -7.30
CA GLY A 565 8.96 -2.22 -8.62
C GLY A 565 8.94 -0.69 -8.60
N LYS A 566 9.41 -0.07 -9.69
CA LYS A 566 9.29 1.38 -9.87
C LYS A 566 7.87 1.74 -10.33
N THR A 567 6.97 1.96 -9.38
CA THR A 567 5.56 2.36 -9.55
C THR A 567 5.36 3.39 -10.65
N HIS A 568 6.18 4.44 -10.69
CA HIS A 568 6.10 5.49 -11.70
C HIS A 568 6.40 5.00 -13.13
N LYS A 569 7.28 4.00 -13.31
CA LYS A 569 7.58 3.43 -14.62
C LYS A 569 6.39 2.67 -15.19
N PHE A 570 5.65 1.96 -14.33
CA PHE A 570 4.43 1.28 -14.74
C PHE A 570 3.40 2.28 -15.29
N TYR A 571 3.12 3.37 -14.58
CA TYR A 571 2.20 4.41 -15.05
C TYR A 571 2.72 5.14 -16.30
N ALA A 572 4.04 5.40 -16.34
CA ALA A 572 4.66 5.98 -17.52
C ALA A 572 4.61 5.06 -18.75
N SER A 573 4.41 3.74 -18.56
CA SER A 573 4.37 2.73 -19.63
C SER A 573 2.99 2.47 -20.23
N LEU A 574 1.91 3.04 -19.69
CA LEU A 574 0.57 2.75 -20.19
C LEU A 574 0.37 3.35 -21.60
N GLY A 575 -0.29 2.60 -22.49
CA GLY A 575 -0.56 3.07 -23.85
C GLY A 575 -1.70 4.10 -23.92
N PRO A 576 -1.86 4.82 -25.06
CA PRO A 576 -2.93 5.81 -25.26
C PRO A 576 -4.36 5.22 -25.27
N LYS A 577 -4.46 3.89 -25.37
CA LYS A 577 -5.72 3.12 -25.26
C LYS A 577 -6.24 3.00 -23.83
N ILE A 578 -5.49 3.46 -22.83
CA ILE A 578 -5.86 3.40 -21.41
C ILE A 578 -6.09 4.81 -20.89
N GLU A 579 -7.21 5.05 -20.20
CA GLU A 579 -7.45 6.31 -19.49
C GLU A 579 -6.38 6.57 -18.43
N ASN A 580 -5.86 7.79 -18.41
CA ASN A 580 -4.73 8.16 -17.54
C ASN A 580 -4.82 9.60 -17.01
N ASN A 581 -6.02 10.20 -16.97
CA ASN A 581 -6.23 11.51 -16.36
C ASN A 581 -6.14 11.50 -14.83
N GLU A 582 -6.18 10.34 -14.19
CA GLU A 582 -6.03 10.24 -12.74
C GLU A 582 -5.32 8.93 -12.36
N ILE A 583 -4.25 9.03 -11.57
CA ILE A 583 -3.57 7.88 -10.97
C ILE A 583 -4.08 7.74 -9.55
N GLN A 584 -4.85 6.69 -9.24
CA GLN A 584 -5.21 6.37 -7.85
C GLN A 584 -4.53 5.09 -7.38
N ILE A 585 -3.82 5.15 -6.25
CA ILE A 585 -3.10 3.99 -5.68
C ILE A 585 -3.40 3.82 -4.20
N THR A 586 -3.50 2.56 -3.78
CA THR A 586 -3.44 2.22 -2.36
C THR A 586 -1.99 2.26 -1.87
N VAL A 587 -1.75 2.93 -0.75
CA VAL A 587 -0.45 2.94 -0.05
C VAL A 587 -0.59 2.07 1.20
N GLN A 588 0.21 1.00 1.26
CA GLN A 588 0.17 0.01 2.35
C GLN A 588 0.99 0.50 3.55
N GLY A 589 0.59 0.18 4.78
CA GLY A 589 1.32 0.56 6.01
C GLY A 589 2.85 0.40 5.94
N GLN A 590 3.36 -0.76 5.52
CA GLN A 590 4.82 -1.01 5.36
C GLN A 590 5.49 -0.08 4.33
N THR A 591 4.73 0.32 3.30
CA THR A 591 5.18 1.23 2.25
C THR A 591 4.99 2.68 2.66
N ILE A 592 4.03 3.00 3.52
CA ILE A 592 3.84 4.35 4.06
C ILE A 592 5.10 4.77 4.79
N SER A 593 5.63 3.97 5.72
CA SER A 593 6.86 4.35 6.43
C SER A 593 8.08 4.46 5.51
N SER A 594 8.23 3.55 4.54
CA SER A 594 9.43 3.50 3.69
C SER A 594 9.42 4.46 2.49
N ASN A 595 8.26 4.76 1.92
CA ASN A 595 8.13 5.63 0.74
C ASN A 595 7.49 6.98 1.05
N PHE A 596 6.75 7.11 2.15
CA PHE A 596 6.03 8.34 2.51
C PHE A 596 6.20 8.71 3.98
N GLY A 597 7.22 8.16 4.66
CA GLY A 597 7.40 8.32 6.10
C GLY A 597 8.13 9.59 6.49
N THR A 598 8.86 10.19 5.54
CA THR A 598 9.58 11.46 5.72
C THR A 598 9.17 12.46 4.64
N LEU A 599 9.40 13.76 4.89
CA LEU A 599 9.13 14.81 3.91
C LEU A 599 9.82 14.53 2.56
N ASP A 600 11.09 14.14 2.60
CA ASP A 600 11.90 13.88 1.40
C ASP A 600 11.40 12.66 0.61
N SER A 601 11.15 11.54 1.29
CA SER A 601 10.65 10.31 0.63
C SER A 601 9.25 10.52 0.07
N CYS A 602 8.36 11.18 0.82
CA CYS A 602 7.02 11.53 0.38
C CYS A 602 7.07 12.44 -0.86
N ARG A 603 7.90 13.48 -0.83
CA ARG A 603 8.10 14.39 -1.97
C ARG A 603 8.52 13.61 -3.20
N TYR A 604 9.60 12.83 -3.07
CA TYR A 604 10.14 12.02 -4.16
C TYR A 604 9.10 11.10 -4.78
N ASN A 605 8.29 10.41 -3.97
CA ASN A 605 7.31 9.46 -4.48
C ASN A 605 6.08 10.14 -5.12
N ILE A 606 5.57 11.24 -4.54
CA ILE A 606 4.46 12.00 -5.14
C ILE A 606 4.92 12.66 -6.46
N GLU A 607 6.10 13.27 -6.49
CA GLU A 607 6.65 13.85 -7.72
C GLU A 607 6.81 12.79 -8.81
N ASN A 608 7.33 11.60 -8.47
CA ASN A 608 7.42 10.50 -9.43
C ASN A 608 6.07 10.06 -10.01
N LEU A 609 4.98 10.10 -9.23
CA LEU A 609 3.63 9.79 -9.75
C LEU A 609 3.12 10.89 -10.68
N LEU A 610 3.34 12.16 -10.30
CA LEU A 610 2.98 13.31 -11.15
C LEU A 610 3.75 13.27 -12.48
N THR A 611 5.06 13.08 -12.40
CA THR A 611 5.93 13.04 -13.59
C THR A 611 5.71 11.80 -14.45
N ALA A 612 5.22 10.68 -13.89
CA ALA A 612 4.80 9.54 -14.68
C ALA A 612 3.64 9.88 -15.62
N GLY A 613 2.61 10.56 -15.11
CA GLY A 613 1.50 11.06 -15.92
C GLY A 613 1.97 12.03 -17.00
N VAL A 614 2.77 13.03 -16.62
CA VAL A 614 3.35 14.01 -17.56
C VAL A 614 4.19 13.33 -18.63
N THR A 615 5.05 12.39 -18.25
CA THR A 615 5.92 11.67 -19.19
C THR A 615 5.13 10.88 -20.20
N ASN A 616 4.03 10.26 -19.78
CA ASN A 616 3.18 9.47 -20.64
C ASN A 616 2.45 10.36 -21.68
N GLN A 617 1.82 11.44 -21.23
CA GLN A 617 0.95 12.25 -22.09
C GLN A 617 1.64 13.38 -22.85
N VAL A 618 2.66 14.01 -22.25
CA VAL A 618 3.34 15.18 -22.82
C VAL A 618 4.59 14.77 -23.59
N PHE A 619 5.40 13.86 -23.02
CA PHE A 619 6.75 13.57 -23.55
C PHE A 619 6.86 12.29 -24.38
N SER A 620 5.97 11.30 -24.18
CA SER A 620 6.04 9.97 -24.80
C SER A 620 4.75 9.60 -25.52
N LYS A 621 3.98 10.61 -25.95
CA LYS A 621 2.68 10.45 -26.60
C LYS A 621 2.80 9.51 -27.81
N GLY A 622 2.05 8.40 -27.78
CA GLY A 622 2.04 7.39 -28.85
C GLY A 622 3.24 6.43 -28.89
N GLN A 623 4.21 6.54 -27.98
CA GLN A 623 5.40 5.67 -27.97
C GLN A 623 5.20 4.34 -27.22
N ASN A 624 4.19 4.26 -26.35
CA ASN A 624 3.91 3.09 -25.51
C ASN A 624 2.76 2.22 -26.04
N GLU A 625 2.40 2.33 -27.33
CA GLU A 625 1.36 1.50 -27.93
C GLU A 625 1.92 0.13 -28.34
N LEU A 626 1.34 -0.93 -27.81
CA LEU A 626 1.66 -2.31 -28.22
C LEU A 626 1.05 -2.58 -29.60
N SER A 627 1.87 -3.10 -30.51
CA SER A 627 1.41 -3.65 -31.79
C SER A 627 0.57 -4.91 -31.58
N ALA A 628 -0.17 -5.32 -32.62
CA ALA A 628 -0.94 -6.57 -32.59
C ALA A 628 -0.04 -7.81 -32.38
N GLU A 629 1.16 -7.80 -32.95
CA GLU A 629 2.14 -8.87 -32.77
C GLU A 629 2.66 -8.92 -31.32
N GLU A 630 3.08 -7.79 -30.76
CA GLU A 630 3.53 -7.69 -29.37
C GLU A 630 2.42 -8.09 -28.38
N THR A 631 1.18 -7.68 -28.66
CA THR A 631 0.00 -8.09 -27.89
C THR A 631 -0.19 -9.60 -27.94
N GLY A 632 -0.05 -10.21 -29.12
CA GLY A 632 -0.12 -11.67 -29.29
C GLY A 632 0.96 -12.41 -28.50
N ILE A 633 2.20 -11.91 -28.51
CA ILE A 633 3.32 -12.49 -27.75
C ILE A 633 3.05 -12.38 -26.23
N LEU A 634 2.58 -11.24 -25.76
CA LEU A 634 2.24 -11.03 -24.34
C LEU A 634 1.11 -11.94 -23.87
N THR A 635 0.07 -12.12 -24.68
CA THR A 635 -1.01 -13.07 -24.41
C THR A 635 -0.45 -14.49 -24.32
N GLN A 636 0.38 -14.92 -25.27
CA GLN A 636 0.98 -16.24 -25.23
C GLN A 636 1.87 -16.45 -23.99
N LEU A 637 2.67 -15.46 -23.61
CA LEU A 637 3.46 -15.49 -22.36
C LEU A 637 2.57 -15.60 -21.12
N ALA A 638 1.48 -14.85 -21.08
CA ALA A 638 0.51 -14.87 -19.99
C ALA A 638 -0.17 -16.24 -19.87
N ASP A 639 -0.65 -16.81 -20.98
CA ASP A 639 -1.31 -18.13 -21.02
C ASP A 639 -0.37 -19.25 -20.56
N LEU A 640 0.85 -19.30 -21.12
CA LEU A 640 1.86 -20.29 -20.73
C LEU A 640 2.26 -20.17 -19.26
N GLY A 641 2.43 -18.94 -18.78
CA GLY A 641 2.73 -18.67 -17.37
C GLY A 641 1.57 -19.07 -16.45
N TYR A 642 0.33 -18.84 -16.89
CA TYR A 642 -0.88 -19.19 -16.17
C TYR A 642 -1.05 -20.70 -16.05
N ASP A 643 -0.93 -21.43 -17.15
CA ASP A 643 -1.02 -22.89 -17.17
C ASP A 643 -0.01 -23.53 -16.22
N LYS A 644 1.24 -23.03 -16.24
CA LYS A 644 2.29 -23.48 -15.34
C LYS A 644 1.95 -23.18 -13.88
N TYR A 645 1.47 -21.98 -13.59
CA TYR A 645 1.08 -21.58 -12.23
C TYR A 645 -0.14 -22.38 -11.73
N LEU A 646 -1.14 -22.60 -12.58
CA LEU A 646 -2.35 -23.34 -12.25
C LEU A 646 -2.03 -24.81 -11.95
N SER A 647 -1.15 -25.44 -12.74
CA SER A 647 -0.63 -26.78 -12.46
C SER A 647 0.04 -26.86 -11.08
N PHE A 648 0.86 -25.85 -10.73
CA PHE A 648 1.52 -25.76 -9.44
C PHE A 648 0.54 -25.50 -8.28
N LYS A 649 -0.41 -24.57 -8.45
CA LYS A 649 -1.46 -24.24 -7.47
C LYS A 649 -2.37 -25.44 -7.20
N ASN A 650 -2.73 -26.20 -8.24
CA ASN A 650 -3.58 -27.39 -8.13
C ASN A 650 -2.83 -28.64 -7.64
N HIS A 651 -1.51 -28.55 -7.45
CA HIS A 651 -0.73 -29.67 -6.94
C HIS A 651 -1.23 -30.06 -5.52
N PRO A 652 -1.47 -31.35 -5.22
CA PRO A 652 -2.04 -31.78 -3.93
C PRO A 652 -1.23 -31.36 -2.70
N LYS A 653 0.07 -31.09 -2.88
CA LYS A 653 0.98 -30.64 -1.81
C LYS A 653 1.05 -29.12 -1.63
N PHE A 654 0.41 -28.31 -2.46
CA PHE A 654 0.53 -26.85 -2.43
C PHE A 654 0.08 -26.24 -1.09
N ILE A 655 -1.15 -26.51 -0.64
CA ILE A 655 -1.66 -26.03 0.66
C ILE A 655 -0.93 -26.69 1.83
N PRO A 656 -0.79 -28.04 1.88
CA PRO A 656 -0.07 -28.69 2.97
C PRO A 656 1.38 -28.20 3.15
N TYR A 657 2.05 -27.85 2.05
CA TYR A 657 3.41 -27.30 2.09
C TYR A 657 3.44 -25.95 2.83
N LEU A 658 2.57 -25.02 2.45
CA LEU A 658 2.49 -23.73 3.14
C LEU A 658 2.07 -23.90 4.61
N GLU A 659 1.15 -24.80 4.90
CA GLU A 659 0.68 -25.02 6.28
C GLU A 659 1.72 -25.67 7.20
N LYS A 660 2.56 -26.57 6.69
CA LYS A 660 3.50 -27.36 7.50
C LYS A 660 4.93 -26.84 7.47
N MET A 661 5.34 -26.24 6.35
CA MET A 661 6.73 -25.82 6.13
C MET A 661 6.95 -24.31 6.29
N SER A 662 5.88 -23.50 6.28
CA SER A 662 5.95 -22.04 6.36
C SER A 662 5.39 -21.46 7.66
N THR A 663 5.44 -20.13 7.77
CA THR A 663 4.89 -19.39 8.92
C THR A 663 3.40 -19.09 8.81
N LEU A 664 2.69 -19.65 7.83
CA LEU A 664 1.28 -19.33 7.54
C LEU A 664 0.37 -19.39 8.77
N LYS A 665 0.48 -20.44 9.58
CA LYS A 665 -0.34 -20.66 10.79
C LYS A 665 -0.06 -19.64 11.91
N TYR A 666 1.06 -18.93 11.85
CA TYR A 666 1.46 -17.99 12.89
C TYR A 666 0.92 -16.58 12.63
N TYR A 667 0.58 -16.22 11.38
CA TYR A 667 -0.08 -14.95 11.06
C TYR A 667 -1.41 -14.75 11.79
N SER A 668 -2.13 -15.81 12.13
CA SER A 668 -3.36 -15.70 12.92
C SER A 668 -3.11 -15.49 14.41
N LYS A 669 -1.90 -15.83 14.90
CA LYS A 669 -1.50 -15.70 16.32
C LYS A 669 -0.94 -14.31 16.64
N THR A 670 -0.76 -13.44 15.65
CA THR A 670 -0.18 -12.10 15.84
C THR A 670 -1.25 -11.02 16.12
N ASN A 671 -1.01 -10.14 17.09
CA ASN A 671 -1.90 -9.01 17.48
C ASN A 671 -1.57 -7.70 16.73
N ILE A 672 -1.49 -7.72 15.40
CA ILE A 672 -0.88 -6.60 14.61
C ILE A 672 -1.91 -5.64 14.06
N GLY A 673 -3.11 -6.14 13.78
CA GLY A 673 -4.19 -5.32 13.26
C GLY A 673 -5.52 -5.72 13.85
N SER A 674 -6.46 -4.81 13.74
CA SER A 674 -7.84 -4.98 14.16
C SER A 674 -8.51 -6.14 13.42
N ARG A 675 -8.15 -6.33 12.14
CA ARG A 675 -8.81 -7.27 11.22
C ARG A 675 -8.45 -8.74 11.50
N PRO A 676 -9.43 -9.68 11.52
CA PRO A 676 -9.17 -11.12 11.59
C PRO A 676 -8.35 -11.66 10.41
N SER A 677 -7.59 -12.74 10.62
CA SER A 677 -6.69 -13.35 9.62
C SER A 677 -7.38 -14.31 8.64
N LYS A 678 -8.58 -14.82 8.96
CA LYS A 678 -9.41 -15.70 8.11
C LYS A 678 -10.82 -15.12 7.91
N ARG A 679 -11.49 -15.49 6.82
CA ARG A 679 -12.90 -15.13 6.53
C ARG A 679 -13.89 -16.06 7.26
N SER A 680 -13.57 -17.35 7.39
CA SER A 680 -14.42 -18.37 8.03
C SER A 680 -13.84 -18.88 9.37
N LYS A 681 -14.69 -19.51 10.20
CA LYS A 681 -14.32 -20.13 11.49
C LYS A 681 -13.92 -21.62 11.37
N SER A 682 -13.82 -22.18 10.16
CA SER A 682 -13.52 -23.61 9.96
C SER A 682 -12.08 -23.96 10.35
N GLU A 683 -11.89 -25.16 10.90
CA GLU A 683 -10.55 -25.68 11.25
C GLU A 683 -9.73 -26.07 10.02
N GLN A 684 -10.36 -26.58 8.96
CA GLN A 684 -9.72 -26.84 7.67
C GLN A 684 -9.53 -25.56 6.87
N LEU A 685 -8.34 -25.39 6.29
CA LEU A 685 -7.91 -24.21 5.55
C LEU A 685 -8.29 -24.38 4.08
N ASP A 686 -9.32 -23.68 3.63
CA ASP A 686 -9.64 -23.53 2.21
C ASP A 686 -8.73 -22.45 1.59
N PHE A 687 -8.17 -22.71 0.41
CA PHE A 687 -7.40 -21.72 -0.33
C PHE A 687 -8.25 -20.48 -0.69
N ALA A 688 -9.55 -20.67 -0.96
CA ALA A 688 -10.47 -19.56 -1.23
C ALA A 688 -10.64 -18.62 -0.02
N ASP A 689 -10.48 -19.16 1.19
CA ASP A 689 -10.53 -18.40 2.45
C ASP A 689 -9.20 -17.74 2.82
N LEU A 690 -8.11 -18.11 2.15
CA LEU A 690 -6.78 -17.54 2.37
C LEU A 690 -6.66 -16.17 1.70
N ARG A 691 -6.45 -15.15 2.54
CA ARG A 691 -6.21 -13.78 2.07
C ARG A 691 -4.82 -13.61 1.47
N ALA A 692 -4.68 -12.69 0.53
CA ALA A 692 -3.42 -12.48 -0.20
C ALA A 692 -2.22 -12.10 0.69
N ILE A 693 -2.43 -11.41 1.82
CA ILE A 693 -1.32 -10.97 2.70
C ILE A 693 -0.64 -12.16 3.39
N PRO A 694 -1.33 -13.02 4.18
CA PRO A 694 -0.70 -14.23 4.72
C PRO A 694 -0.13 -15.14 3.64
N PHE A 695 -0.77 -15.22 2.47
CA PHE A 695 -0.27 -16.00 1.34
C PHE A 695 1.11 -15.54 0.86
N VAL A 696 1.23 -14.26 0.45
CA VAL A 696 2.49 -13.69 -0.04
C VAL A 696 3.54 -13.65 1.06
N GLY A 697 3.13 -13.27 2.28
CA GLY A 697 3.98 -13.22 3.44
C GLY A 697 4.60 -14.58 3.80
N SER A 698 3.86 -15.68 3.64
CA SER A 698 4.38 -17.03 3.92
C SER A 698 5.49 -17.43 2.94
N TRP A 699 5.32 -17.15 1.65
CA TRP A 699 6.36 -17.38 0.63
C TRP A 699 7.60 -16.51 0.84
N SER A 700 7.40 -15.28 1.31
CA SER A 700 8.48 -14.36 1.66
C SER A 700 9.30 -14.85 2.84
N GLN A 701 8.66 -15.37 3.87
CA GLN A 701 9.33 -15.90 5.07
C GLN A 701 10.11 -17.19 4.80
N LEU A 702 9.73 -17.93 3.76
CA LEU A 702 10.53 -19.03 3.22
C LEU A 702 11.71 -18.57 2.35
N LYS A 703 11.77 -17.28 2.00
CA LYS A 703 12.70 -16.71 1.02
C LYS A 703 12.65 -17.45 -0.32
N GLN A 704 11.46 -17.94 -0.69
CA GLN A 704 11.21 -18.55 -1.98
C GLN A 704 10.58 -17.55 -2.95
N ASN A 705 9.71 -16.64 -2.47
CA ASN A 705 9.07 -15.55 -3.24
C ASN A 705 8.31 -16.00 -4.49
N VAL A 706 7.71 -17.20 -4.46
CA VAL A 706 6.91 -17.79 -5.56
C VAL A 706 5.97 -16.79 -6.26
N PRO A 707 5.18 -15.95 -5.56
CA PRO A 707 4.22 -15.05 -6.22
C PRO A 707 4.83 -14.01 -7.17
N GLY A 708 6.14 -13.74 -7.09
CA GLY A 708 6.80 -12.73 -7.90
C GLY A 708 7.44 -13.25 -9.19
N PHE A 709 7.44 -14.57 -9.45
CA PHE A 709 8.13 -15.11 -10.62
C PHE A 709 7.63 -16.45 -11.16
N PHE A 710 6.89 -17.24 -10.38
CA PHE A 710 6.57 -18.60 -10.80
C PHE A 710 5.73 -18.58 -12.10
N GLY A 711 6.20 -19.29 -13.13
CA GLY A 711 5.61 -19.31 -14.47
C GLY A 711 6.33 -18.41 -15.48
N VAL A 712 7.11 -17.41 -15.04
CA VAL A 712 7.86 -16.50 -15.93
C VAL A 712 8.95 -17.26 -16.69
N GLY A 713 9.74 -18.07 -16.00
CA GLY A 713 10.80 -18.87 -16.60
C GLY A 713 10.25 -19.87 -17.60
N SER A 714 9.23 -20.64 -17.19
CA SER A 714 8.56 -21.59 -18.10
C SER A 714 7.99 -20.93 -19.36
N ALA A 715 7.36 -19.75 -19.23
CA ALA A 715 6.82 -19.02 -20.37
C ALA A 715 7.92 -18.54 -21.33
N LEU A 716 9.01 -17.95 -20.81
CA LEU A 716 10.16 -17.52 -21.62
C LEU A 716 10.88 -18.71 -22.26
N LYS A 717 10.97 -19.84 -21.54
CA LYS A 717 11.62 -21.06 -22.03
C LYS A 717 10.95 -21.59 -23.28
N HIS A 718 9.63 -21.51 -23.37
CA HIS A 718 8.90 -21.92 -24.58
C HIS A 718 9.41 -21.18 -25.83
N PHE A 719 9.69 -19.88 -25.74
CA PHE A 719 10.23 -19.10 -26.86
C PHE A 719 11.69 -19.45 -27.15
N GLU A 720 12.48 -19.82 -26.14
CA GLU A 720 13.82 -20.35 -26.35
C GLU A 720 13.79 -21.71 -27.06
N ASP A 721 12.98 -22.65 -26.57
CA ASP A 721 12.89 -24.03 -27.08
C ASP A 721 12.29 -24.10 -28.50
N THR A 722 11.44 -23.14 -28.86
CA THR A 722 10.81 -23.05 -30.19
C THR A 722 11.58 -22.16 -31.17
N ASN A 723 12.80 -21.73 -30.83
CA ASN A 723 13.63 -20.82 -31.64
C ASN A 723 12.94 -19.49 -31.99
N GLN A 724 12.15 -18.95 -31.05
CA GLN A 724 11.45 -17.67 -31.17
C GLN A 724 11.94 -16.64 -30.13
N TRP A 725 13.17 -16.81 -29.63
CA TRP A 725 13.74 -15.94 -28.60
C TRP A 725 13.76 -14.45 -29.01
N ASP A 726 14.03 -14.17 -30.29
CA ASP A 726 14.08 -12.81 -30.82
C ASP A 726 12.77 -12.04 -30.55
N LYS A 727 11.62 -12.72 -30.60
CA LYS A 727 10.31 -12.10 -30.32
C LYS A 727 10.20 -11.54 -28.90
N VAL A 728 10.61 -12.32 -27.90
CA VAL A 728 10.54 -11.89 -26.50
C VAL A 728 11.65 -10.90 -26.17
N HIS A 729 12.82 -11.07 -26.79
CA HIS A 729 13.93 -10.14 -26.67
C HIS A 729 13.57 -8.75 -27.23
N ASP A 730 13.00 -8.69 -28.44
CA ASP A 730 12.57 -7.44 -29.06
C ASP A 730 11.44 -6.79 -28.26
N LEU A 731 10.47 -7.59 -27.79
CA LEU A 731 9.42 -7.10 -26.88
C LEU A 731 10.00 -6.49 -25.61
N TYR A 732 11.06 -7.06 -25.02
CA TYR A 732 11.71 -6.51 -23.81
C TYR A 732 12.36 -5.15 -24.06
N HIS A 733 12.93 -4.92 -25.24
CA HIS A 733 13.57 -3.64 -25.57
C HIS A 733 12.58 -2.59 -26.07
N ASN A 734 11.49 -3.00 -26.73
CA ASN A 734 10.51 -2.12 -27.34
C ASN A 734 9.35 -1.76 -26.40
N SER A 735 8.98 -2.66 -25.48
CA SER A 735 7.85 -2.44 -24.55
C SER A 735 8.33 -2.08 -23.16
N LEU A 736 8.11 -0.82 -22.76
CA LEU A 736 8.38 -0.37 -21.39
C LEU A 736 7.54 -1.13 -20.36
N PHE A 737 6.31 -1.54 -20.72
CA PHE A 737 5.44 -2.34 -19.88
C PHE A 737 6.06 -3.71 -19.58
N PHE A 738 6.43 -4.47 -20.63
CA PHE A 738 7.02 -5.79 -20.47
C PHE A 738 8.38 -5.74 -19.76
N LYS A 739 9.22 -4.75 -20.11
CA LYS A 739 10.48 -4.49 -19.42
C LYS A 739 10.29 -4.28 -17.93
N THR A 740 9.34 -3.41 -17.55
CA THR A 740 9.04 -3.11 -16.15
C THR A 740 8.52 -4.36 -15.42
N LEU A 741 7.67 -5.17 -16.07
CA LEU A 741 7.17 -6.42 -15.51
C LEU A 741 8.31 -7.40 -15.18
N LEU A 742 9.25 -7.60 -16.11
CA LEU A 742 10.39 -8.50 -15.89
C LEU A 742 11.40 -7.94 -14.88
N GLU A 743 11.68 -6.64 -14.89
CA GLU A 743 12.54 -5.98 -13.88
C GLU A 743 11.98 -6.16 -12.45
N ASN A 744 10.66 -6.07 -12.29
CA ASN A 744 10.01 -6.29 -11.00
C ASN A 744 10.13 -7.76 -10.56
N SER A 745 9.98 -8.70 -11.50
CA SER A 745 10.24 -10.13 -11.23
C SER A 745 11.68 -10.36 -10.77
N MET A 746 12.68 -9.78 -11.47
CA MET A 746 14.09 -9.87 -11.06
C MET A 746 14.33 -9.41 -9.63
N MET A 747 13.67 -8.32 -9.22
CA MET A 747 13.79 -7.78 -7.87
C MET A 747 13.16 -8.70 -6.81
N SER A 748 12.11 -9.44 -7.17
CA SER A 748 11.55 -10.50 -6.33
C SER A 748 12.52 -11.69 -6.18
N LEU A 749 13.13 -12.14 -7.29
CA LEU A 749 14.15 -13.20 -7.25
C LEU A 749 15.40 -12.79 -6.46
N ALA A 750 15.80 -11.52 -6.53
CA ALA A 750 16.97 -11.01 -5.80
C ALA A 750 16.81 -11.11 -4.28
N LYS A 751 15.56 -11.17 -3.79
CA LYS A 751 15.21 -11.34 -2.38
C LYS A 751 15.01 -12.81 -1.98
N SER A 752 15.16 -13.76 -2.91
CA SER A 752 15.05 -15.19 -2.62
C SER A 752 16.38 -15.76 -2.11
N PHE A 753 16.30 -16.73 -1.19
CA PHE A 753 17.45 -17.39 -0.58
C PHE A 753 17.16 -18.87 -0.32
N PHE A 754 17.23 -19.68 -1.38
CA PHE A 754 16.96 -21.13 -1.31
C PHE A 754 17.86 -21.95 -0.38
N PRO A 755 19.14 -21.59 -0.10
CA PRO A 755 19.93 -22.32 0.90
C PRO A 755 19.23 -22.43 2.26
N LEU A 756 18.41 -21.45 2.65
CA LEU A 756 17.61 -21.49 3.87
C LEU A 756 16.68 -22.71 3.96
N THR A 757 16.14 -23.14 2.82
CA THR A 757 15.13 -24.21 2.73
C THR A 757 15.65 -25.45 1.98
N ALA A 758 16.93 -25.49 1.60
CA ALA A 758 17.50 -26.56 0.79
C ALA A 758 17.37 -27.96 1.43
N TYR A 759 17.34 -28.03 2.76
CA TYR A 759 17.12 -29.26 3.50
C TYR A 759 15.75 -29.90 3.19
N MET A 760 14.75 -29.10 2.80
CA MET A 760 13.40 -29.57 2.48
C MET A 760 13.38 -30.49 1.25
N ARG A 761 14.39 -30.41 0.36
CA ARG A 761 14.56 -31.36 -0.76
C ARG A 761 14.61 -32.82 -0.28
N LYS A 762 15.10 -33.06 0.93
CA LYS A 762 15.22 -34.40 1.52
C LYS A 762 13.96 -34.83 2.29
N ASP A 763 12.94 -33.97 2.39
CA ASP A 763 11.71 -34.31 3.08
C ASP A 763 10.91 -35.35 2.26
N PRO A 764 10.43 -36.45 2.88
CA PRO A 764 9.75 -37.52 2.16
C PRO A 764 8.37 -37.11 1.60
N GLU A 765 7.73 -36.09 2.17
CA GLU A 765 6.42 -35.60 1.72
C GLU A 765 6.55 -34.44 0.72
N PHE A 766 7.53 -33.54 0.95
CA PHE A 766 7.62 -32.26 0.27
C PHE A 766 8.87 -32.07 -0.59
N GLY A 767 9.80 -33.03 -0.62
CA GLY A 767 11.06 -32.90 -1.35
C GLY A 767 10.89 -32.66 -2.85
N GLU A 768 10.03 -33.43 -3.51
CA GLU A 768 9.70 -33.25 -4.93
C GLU A 768 8.99 -31.92 -5.17
N PHE A 769 8.08 -31.53 -4.29
CA PHE A 769 7.36 -30.27 -4.40
C PHE A 769 8.28 -29.04 -4.26
N TRP A 770 9.24 -29.09 -3.32
CA TRP A 770 10.27 -28.07 -3.20
C TRP A 770 11.15 -28.01 -4.45
N GLN A 771 11.46 -29.16 -5.06
CA GLN A 771 12.27 -29.21 -6.27
C GLN A 771 11.59 -28.52 -7.46
N ILE A 772 10.27 -28.68 -7.62
CA ILE A 772 9.48 -27.94 -8.63
C ILE A 772 9.68 -26.43 -8.49
N ILE A 773 9.67 -25.91 -7.26
CA ILE A 773 9.84 -24.47 -6.97
C ILE A 773 11.27 -24.02 -7.29
N TYR A 774 12.26 -24.83 -6.91
CA TYR A 774 13.66 -24.52 -7.13
C TYR A 774 14.04 -24.54 -8.61
N ASP A 775 13.52 -25.51 -9.38
CA ASP A 775 13.79 -25.62 -10.82
C ASP A 775 13.22 -24.41 -11.57
N GLU A 776 11.98 -24.01 -11.27
CA GLU A 776 11.38 -22.80 -11.85
C GLU A 776 12.18 -21.54 -11.48
N PHE A 777 12.70 -21.45 -10.25
CA PHE A 777 13.55 -20.33 -9.82
C PHE A 777 14.85 -20.24 -10.63
N LEU A 778 15.56 -21.36 -10.79
CA LEU A 778 16.80 -21.40 -11.56
C LEU A 778 16.56 -21.02 -13.03
N GLU A 779 15.50 -21.57 -13.62
CA GLU A 779 15.15 -21.33 -15.01
C GLU A 779 14.74 -19.87 -15.25
N THR A 780 13.89 -19.34 -14.37
CA THR A 780 13.48 -17.93 -14.43
C THR A 780 14.70 -17.01 -14.28
N LYS A 781 15.59 -17.28 -13.32
CA LYS A 781 16.82 -16.50 -13.15
C LYS A 781 17.68 -16.52 -14.41
N ARG A 782 17.90 -17.68 -15.01
CA ARG A 782 18.72 -17.84 -16.22
C ARG A 782 18.16 -17.02 -17.38
N LEU A 783 16.86 -17.12 -17.63
CA LEU A 783 16.20 -16.48 -18.77
C LEU A 783 16.02 -14.97 -18.57
N LEU A 784 15.77 -14.52 -17.33
CA LEU A 784 15.75 -13.08 -17.00
C LEU A 784 17.12 -12.43 -17.18
N LEU A 785 18.21 -13.10 -16.81
CA LEU A 785 19.56 -12.58 -17.07
C LEU A 785 19.87 -12.54 -18.57
N LYS A 786 19.46 -13.58 -19.32
CA LYS A 786 19.64 -13.65 -20.77
C LYS A 786 18.88 -12.55 -21.50
N ILE A 787 17.62 -12.28 -21.16
CA ILE A 787 16.79 -11.31 -21.88
C ILE A 787 17.20 -9.86 -21.62
N ALA A 788 17.78 -9.58 -20.45
CA ALA A 788 18.22 -8.24 -20.07
C ALA A 788 19.72 -7.98 -20.32
N ASP A 789 20.45 -8.95 -20.87
CA ASP A 789 21.92 -8.91 -21.02
C ASP A 789 22.65 -8.59 -19.70
N HIS A 790 22.14 -9.12 -18.58
CA HIS A 790 22.71 -8.91 -17.25
C HIS A 790 23.54 -10.11 -16.80
N LYS A 791 24.58 -9.86 -16.01
CA LYS A 791 25.37 -10.89 -15.31
C LYS A 791 24.83 -11.21 -13.93
N SER A 792 24.10 -10.26 -13.33
CA SER A 792 23.46 -10.42 -12.03
C SER A 792 22.07 -9.78 -12.00
N LEU A 793 21.20 -10.30 -11.13
CA LEU A 793 19.86 -9.74 -10.96
C LEU A 793 19.99 -8.28 -10.50
N MET A 794 19.19 -7.38 -11.08
CA MET A 794 19.19 -5.94 -10.78
C MET A 794 20.52 -5.21 -11.04
N GLU A 795 21.33 -5.66 -12.00
CA GLU A 795 22.61 -5.01 -12.35
C GLU A 795 22.48 -3.50 -12.66
N ASN A 796 21.34 -3.09 -13.20
CA ASN A 796 20.99 -1.70 -13.49
C ASN A 796 20.60 -0.85 -12.25
N TYR A 797 20.56 -1.45 -11.05
CA TYR A 797 20.22 -0.78 -9.77
C TYR A 797 21.21 -1.14 -8.64
N PRO A 798 22.49 -0.72 -8.75
CA PRO A 798 23.55 -1.11 -7.81
C PRO A 798 23.28 -0.68 -6.36
N ASP A 799 22.64 0.47 -6.13
CA ASP A 799 22.23 0.93 -4.81
C ASP A 799 21.09 0.09 -4.21
N GLY A 800 20.11 -0.28 -5.03
CA GLY A 800 18.98 -1.10 -4.62
C GLY A 800 19.43 -2.49 -4.17
N ILE A 801 20.33 -3.12 -4.92
CA ILE A 801 20.88 -4.42 -4.53
C ILE A 801 21.79 -4.34 -3.31
N ALA A 802 22.56 -3.26 -3.14
CA ALA A 802 23.37 -3.03 -1.94
C ALA A 802 22.48 -2.90 -0.68
N SER A 803 21.39 -2.13 -0.75
CA SER A 803 20.41 -2.03 0.33
C SER A 803 19.78 -3.38 0.67
N ILE A 804 19.35 -4.16 -0.35
CA ILE A 804 18.83 -5.51 -0.16
C ILE A 804 19.87 -6.40 0.54
N GLN A 805 21.10 -6.45 0.05
CA GLN A 805 22.16 -7.30 0.61
C GLN A 805 22.44 -7.01 2.10
N ILE A 806 22.46 -5.74 2.50
CA ILE A 806 22.66 -5.38 3.91
C ILE A 806 21.48 -5.83 4.76
N ARG A 807 20.24 -5.60 4.31
CA ARG A 807 19.03 -6.08 5.01
C ARG A 807 19.01 -7.60 5.14
N GLU A 808 19.29 -8.32 4.05
CA GLU A 808 19.39 -9.78 4.03
C GLU A 808 20.45 -10.30 5.01
N ARG A 809 21.59 -9.61 5.11
CA ARG A 809 22.64 -9.96 6.08
C ARG A 809 22.21 -9.73 7.52
N ILE A 810 21.49 -8.63 7.81
CA ILE A 810 20.95 -8.33 9.15
C ILE A 810 19.94 -9.41 9.58
N VAL A 811 19.08 -9.86 8.68
CA VAL A 811 18.03 -10.85 9.02
C VAL A 811 18.44 -12.30 8.88
N LEU A 812 19.57 -12.62 8.23
CA LEU A 812 20.01 -14.00 8.05
C LEU A 812 20.02 -14.83 9.34
N PRO A 813 20.52 -14.32 10.49
CA PRO A 813 20.46 -15.05 11.75
C PRO A 813 19.02 -15.25 12.24
N LEU A 814 18.15 -14.25 12.03
CA LEU A 814 16.74 -14.30 12.41
C LEU A 814 15.96 -15.34 11.60
N LEU A 815 16.20 -15.41 10.29
CA LEU A 815 15.65 -16.44 9.41
C LEU A 815 16.15 -17.85 9.81
N THR A 816 17.43 -17.96 10.17
CA THR A 816 18.02 -19.22 10.64
C THR A 816 17.34 -19.69 11.92
N ILE A 817 17.15 -18.80 12.91
CA ILE A 817 16.44 -19.09 14.17
C ILE A 817 14.98 -19.50 13.91
N GLN A 818 14.29 -18.80 13.00
CA GLN A 818 12.91 -19.14 12.62
C GLN A 818 12.81 -20.56 12.08
N GLN A 819 13.69 -20.94 11.14
CA GLN A 819 13.69 -22.28 10.56
C GLN A 819 14.18 -23.35 11.54
N TYR A 820 15.14 -23.01 12.41
CA TYR A 820 15.53 -23.87 13.53
C TYR A 820 14.32 -24.21 14.40
N ALA A 821 13.54 -23.20 14.81
CA ALA A 821 12.38 -23.38 15.66
C ALA A 821 11.28 -24.22 14.96
N LEU A 822 11.03 -23.99 13.67
CA LEU A 822 10.12 -24.81 12.87
C LEU A 822 10.56 -26.29 12.80
N LEU A 823 11.85 -26.55 12.59
CA LEU A 823 12.42 -27.89 12.61
C LEU A 823 12.23 -28.57 13.97
N ARG A 824 12.54 -27.88 15.07
CA ARG A 824 12.35 -28.41 16.43
C ARG A 824 10.89 -28.72 16.75
N ILE A 825 9.95 -27.85 16.35
CA ILE A 825 8.51 -28.11 16.51
C ILE A 825 8.11 -29.40 15.77
N ASN A 826 8.60 -29.59 14.54
CA ASN A 826 8.29 -30.77 13.75
C ASN A 826 8.90 -32.06 14.35
N GLU A 827 10.10 -31.99 14.91
CA GLU A 827 10.75 -33.11 15.63
C GLU A 827 9.93 -33.50 16.87
N LEU A 828 9.60 -32.52 17.74
CA LEU A 828 8.84 -32.74 18.96
C LEU A 828 7.44 -33.33 18.70
N ASN A 829 6.77 -32.87 17.63
CA ASN A 829 5.48 -33.42 17.21
C ASN A 829 5.58 -34.88 16.74
N LYS A 830 6.68 -35.29 16.11
CA LYS A 830 6.91 -36.66 15.64
C LYS A 830 7.28 -37.61 16.79
N GLU A 831 8.00 -37.11 17.78
CA GLU A 831 8.45 -37.90 18.94
C GLU A 831 7.31 -38.24 19.92
N ASN A 832 6.10 -37.69 19.75
CA ASN A 832 4.97 -37.82 20.69
C ASN A 832 5.39 -37.55 22.16
N SER A 833 6.38 -36.67 22.35
CA SER A 833 7.11 -36.51 23.62
C SER A 833 6.31 -35.80 24.72
N GLY A 834 5.06 -35.38 24.45
CA GLY A 834 4.17 -34.76 25.43
C GLY A 834 4.62 -33.38 25.95
N ASN A 835 5.69 -32.80 25.39
CA ASN A 835 6.27 -31.55 25.85
C ASN A 835 5.60 -30.32 25.22
N GLU A 836 4.29 -30.17 25.43
CA GLU A 836 3.49 -29.08 24.87
C GLU A 836 4.00 -27.68 25.26
N GLU A 837 4.60 -27.55 26.45
CA GLU A 837 5.18 -26.28 26.90
C GLU A 837 6.37 -25.86 26.05
N LEU A 838 7.30 -26.78 25.76
CA LEU A 838 8.45 -26.51 24.92
C LEU A 838 8.06 -26.17 23.47
N ILE A 839 7.04 -26.85 22.93
CA ILE A 839 6.48 -26.52 21.61
C ILE A 839 5.98 -25.07 21.61
N LYS A 840 5.20 -24.67 22.61
CA LYS A 840 4.70 -23.28 22.74
C LYS A 840 5.84 -22.25 22.80
N VAL A 841 6.97 -22.59 23.42
CA VAL A 841 8.14 -21.70 23.45
C VAL A 841 8.77 -21.53 22.06
N TYR A 842 8.97 -22.61 21.31
CA TYR A 842 9.45 -22.52 19.93
C TYR A 842 8.44 -21.83 19.00
N GLU A 843 7.13 -22.05 19.19
CA GLU A 843 6.10 -21.30 18.45
C GLU A 843 6.20 -19.80 18.72
N LYS A 844 6.51 -19.39 19.96
CA LYS A 844 6.77 -17.99 20.30
C LYS A 844 8.02 -17.46 19.59
N ILE A 845 9.08 -18.26 19.46
CA ILE A 845 10.28 -17.89 18.67
C ILE A 845 9.93 -17.68 17.19
N VAL A 846 9.16 -18.59 16.58
CA VAL A 846 8.69 -18.44 15.19
C VAL A 846 7.86 -17.17 15.04
N THR A 847 6.92 -16.95 15.96
CA THR A 847 6.06 -15.77 15.94
C THR A 847 6.90 -14.50 16.07
N ARG A 848 7.84 -14.43 17.01
CA ARG A 848 8.77 -13.30 17.20
C ARG A 848 9.63 -13.02 15.97
N SER A 849 10.18 -14.06 15.37
CA SER A 849 11.04 -13.92 14.18
C SER A 849 10.25 -13.40 12.98
N LEU A 850 9.00 -13.84 12.82
CA LEU A 850 8.08 -13.35 11.79
C LEU A 850 7.91 -11.82 11.84
N PHE A 851 7.79 -11.21 13.03
CA PHE A 851 7.70 -9.74 13.18
C PHE A 851 8.94 -9.06 12.60
N GLY A 852 10.13 -9.43 13.08
CA GLY A 852 11.38 -8.82 12.65
C GLY A 852 11.67 -9.04 11.16
N ASN A 853 11.48 -10.25 10.66
CA ASN A 853 11.70 -10.59 9.25
C ASN A 853 10.76 -9.79 8.32
N THR A 854 9.51 -9.57 8.72
CA THR A 854 8.57 -8.81 7.89
C THR A 854 8.93 -7.32 7.86
N ASN A 855 9.27 -6.71 9.00
CA ASN A 855 9.72 -5.31 9.05
C ASN A 855 10.95 -5.08 8.17
N ALA A 856 11.94 -5.98 8.25
CA ALA A 856 13.16 -5.87 7.46
C ALA A 856 12.94 -6.04 5.96
N SER A 857 12.05 -6.97 5.58
CA SER A 857 11.76 -7.28 4.18
C SER A 857 11.10 -6.13 3.43
N ARG A 858 10.50 -5.16 4.16
CA ARG A 858 9.66 -4.07 3.64
C ARG A 858 8.61 -4.62 2.66
N ASN A 859 8.99 -4.65 1.39
CA ASN A 859 8.20 -5.10 0.27
C ASN A 859 8.76 -6.42 -0.26
N SER A 860 8.03 -7.52 -0.11
CA SER A 860 8.55 -8.88 -0.34
C SER A 860 8.20 -9.53 -1.68
N ALA A 861 7.35 -8.92 -2.50
CA ALA A 861 6.92 -9.48 -3.78
C ALA A 861 6.71 -8.42 -4.84
#